data_AF-A0A812UHW2-F1
#
_entry.id   AF-A0A812UHW2-F1
#
_cell.length_a   1.000
_cell.length_b   1.000
_cell.length_c   1.000
_cell.angle_alpha   90.00
_cell.angle_beta   90.00
_cell.angle_gamma   90.00
#
_symmetry.space_group_name_H-M   'P 1'
#
loop_
_entity.id
_entity.type
_entity.pdbx_description
1 polymer ?
#
loop_
_entity_poly.entity_id
_entity_poly.type
_entity_poly.pdbx_seq_one_letter_code
_entity_poly.pdbx_strand_id
1 'polypeptide(L)'
;MAESQPARIDTMDTRETLIPETLVVTDLPEAPADTASAPDAAGCDNNNEPSDATNGEEQKPADATSSGEQKAADAASEDKKPPAMTPESIRIAIENYANSINKDPKEVTFSMLEATKEGPSYWATVNTDMSARGATAQSMGRAIRFKPDVKNLYGLLLDSFKLEFRRAWACSRDFEFVTTTRSTVNTFRKRKDELGTYKTFLQICQVLGGVDEPIAMQQAKNYTQMCCRDDLKEHCVVYNAWLKADTYLWVEQLLTTSNIQEWKSTVTVEVKEPVKGSWSEKVQLSKAMRCYAAENGKRLVDVTETEVRTSELGLQGYAALFEKTPGAQPKPGGDGSNAGGCKGGKKRGLEQEPKPIDTDLPTPPPTTENPANPNKRAKAGGSGSVTTKKEKEVKELLAQEQASDNAMSMITIEMGKSDPAAWQWAAGFVKSYKECRVGVLELYAENPFFQSMKVAVLSAKELQKVKKEYKDQYLPKLCDFVSMLGPKISAMAEASVQIQQMASAKKNASESVKASGDIEAAKKFRRLLVERFLDGSATATDTCQLAYWHVASGGEGAEDLALNPRRDLSEQHPDLRLPIIDFKADWAALVEIVTIPDVDVQQQISKLLHYRKKGRGRGRCLLKAFQQLGLPKWARLEPSTLLPDVGSFEQQQCPFSCIFYVAGEHGRVLHVSPLLQIPGVSLSSWCIDLLHTWHYGPMSTYLTFALRALLSTDIYKPGNSAVLDKEENDKLSLMALKAELWMFYKHRRATDKEWSKKGSEVWNLTLTMLAEKALKCKAAETHGLLRFVVMTLEKYKTVLEGNENSHMFDLLRRAGCAAEAFDQIMNEHSRVFPQDACDALHTRYHRFIQLCSRAGVPFLPKGHLMYHLASQARVKGNPRMYSTYVDESYNGAIAKVCRSVHRRHWAMAVYRKLQMLEALATSSADD
;
A
#
# COMPACT_ATOMS: atom_id res chain seq x y z
N MET A 1 24.03 60.63 38.23
CA MET A 1 24.76 60.22 37.01
C MET A 1 23.85 59.21 36.34
N ALA A 2 22.91 59.61 35.48
CA ALA A 2 22.94 60.63 34.42
C ALA A 2 23.88 60.25 33.27
N GLU A 3 23.46 60.26 31.99
CA GLU A 3 22.12 60.44 31.37
C GLU A 3 22.21 59.82 29.93
N SER A 4 21.21 59.73 29.02
CA SER A 4 19.83 60.26 28.94
C SER A 4 18.87 59.32 28.17
N GLN A 5 18.32 59.73 27.02
CA GLN A 5 17.33 59.03 26.18
C GLN A 5 17.57 59.35 24.68
N PRO A 6 17.16 58.46 23.75
CA PRO A 6 16.69 58.86 22.43
C PRO A 6 15.15 59.10 22.44
N ALA A 7 14.68 60.13 21.72
CA ALA A 7 13.30 60.60 21.78
C ALA A 7 12.35 59.96 20.73
N ARG A 8 11.03 60.13 20.95
CA ARG A 8 10.01 59.97 19.91
C ARG A 8 10.07 61.12 18.91
N ILE A 9 9.65 60.84 17.67
CA ILE A 9 8.95 61.80 16.80
C ILE A 9 7.70 61.08 16.26
N ASP A 10 6.58 61.78 16.22
CA ASP A 10 5.26 61.23 15.89
C ASP A 10 4.89 61.34 14.39
N THR A 11 3.74 60.77 14.05
CA THR A 11 3.11 60.78 12.72
C THR A 11 2.79 62.18 12.19
N MET A 12 2.79 62.34 10.87
CA MET A 12 1.83 63.22 10.19
C MET A 12 1.35 62.65 8.85
N ASP A 13 0.18 63.09 8.42
CA ASP A 13 -0.59 62.63 7.26
C ASP A 13 -0.96 63.84 6.39
N THR A 14 -0.79 63.70 5.07
CA THR A 14 -1.28 64.68 4.07
C THR A 14 -1.66 63.98 2.78
N ARG A 15 -2.93 64.11 2.38
CA ARG A 15 -3.43 63.88 1.01
C ARG A 15 -3.18 65.13 0.16
N GLU A 16 -3.07 64.96 -1.16
CA GLU A 16 -3.73 65.72 -2.24
C GLU A 16 -3.15 65.24 -3.60
N THR A 17 -3.94 64.53 -4.43
CA THR A 17 -4.66 65.02 -5.63
C THR A 17 -3.82 65.73 -6.69
N LEU A 18 -3.80 65.17 -7.93
CA LEU A 18 -4.13 65.91 -9.17
C LEU A 18 -4.15 65.00 -10.43
N ILE A 19 -5.29 65.00 -11.12
CA ILE A 19 -5.62 64.51 -12.49
C ILE A 19 -6.79 65.44 -12.90
N PRO A 20 -6.79 66.18 -14.04
CA PRO A 20 -7.15 65.59 -15.35
C PRO A 20 -6.64 66.31 -16.63
N GLU A 21 -6.93 65.72 -17.80
CA GLU A 21 -7.64 66.31 -18.96
C GLU A 21 -7.77 65.20 -20.06
N THR A 22 -8.97 64.64 -20.37
CA THR A 22 -10.08 65.05 -21.30
C THR A 22 -9.84 64.73 -22.80
N LEU A 23 -10.84 64.43 -23.66
CA LEU A 23 -12.33 64.36 -23.57
C LEU A 23 -12.92 63.36 -24.61
N VAL A 24 -14.25 63.40 -24.88
CA VAL A 24 -15.05 62.65 -25.89
C VAL A 24 -15.30 61.15 -25.57
N VAL A 25 -16.50 60.57 -25.42
CA VAL A 25 -17.95 60.93 -25.48
C VAL A 25 -18.71 60.64 -26.80
N THR A 26 -19.66 59.69 -26.72
CA THR A 26 -21.00 59.54 -27.38
C THR A 26 -21.34 58.02 -27.45
N ASP A 27 -22.56 57.51 -27.24
CA ASP A 27 -23.77 58.07 -26.61
C ASP A 27 -24.70 56.96 -26.05
N LEU A 28 -25.74 57.36 -25.32
CA LEU A 28 -26.79 56.57 -24.63
C LEU A 28 -27.98 56.19 -25.58
N PRO A 29 -29.03 55.39 -25.23
CA PRO A 29 -29.75 55.36 -23.92
C PRO A 29 -30.30 54.00 -23.42
N GLU A 30 -31.12 54.07 -22.37
CA GLU A 30 -31.62 52.98 -21.51
C GLU A 30 -33.12 52.65 -21.70
N ALA A 31 -33.54 51.50 -21.12
CA ALA A 31 -34.89 51.25 -20.54
C ALA A 31 -36.10 51.14 -21.52
N PRO A 32 -37.29 50.64 -21.08
CA PRO A 32 -37.68 50.19 -19.73
C PRO A 32 -38.24 48.75 -19.67
N ALA A 33 -38.76 48.36 -18.50
CA ALA A 33 -39.67 47.22 -18.32
C ALA A 33 -41.14 47.70 -18.35
N ASP A 34 -42.11 46.85 -18.72
CA ASP A 34 -43.01 46.17 -17.75
C ASP A 34 -44.06 45.22 -18.40
N THR A 35 -44.69 44.38 -17.56
CA THR A 35 -46.03 43.73 -17.71
C THR A 35 -46.43 42.88 -18.93
N ALA A 36 -46.61 41.57 -18.66
CA ALA A 36 -47.85 40.77 -18.80
C ALA A 36 -48.44 40.33 -20.18
N SER A 37 -49.25 39.25 -20.07
CA SER A 37 -50.28 38.71 -20.98
C SER A 37 -49.92 37.46 -21.81
N ALA A 38 -50.77 36.43 -21.71
CA ALA A 38 -50.89 35.34 -22.69
C ALA A 38 -51.89 35.74 -23.80
N PRO A 39 -51.99 34.95 -24.89
CA PRO A 39 -53.28 34.27 -25.11
C PRO A 39 -53.16 32.82 -25.64
N ASP A 40 -54.29 32.13 -25.65
CA ASP A 40 -54.47 30.74 -26.10
C ASP A 40 -54.69 30.56 -27.63
N ALA A 41 -54.72 29.28 -28.01
CA ALA A 41 -55.67 28.65 -28.95
C ALA A 41 -55.23 28.30 -30.39
N ALA A 42 -55.78 27.14 -30.83
CA ALA A 42 -55.75 26.50 -32.15
C ALA A 42 -54.35 26.10 -32.71
N GLY A 43 -54.07 24.85 -33.10
CA GLY A 43 -54.83 23.59 -32.99
C GLY A 43 -55.14 22.93 -34.35
N CYS A 44 -54.84 21.63 -34.47
CA CYS A 44 -55.43 20.75 -35.48
C CYS A 44 -55.21 19.28 -35.07
N ASP A 45 -56.30 18.54 -34.86
CA ASP A 45 -56.27 17.09 -34.62
C ASP A 45 -55.97 16.31 -35.92
N ASN A 46 -55.59 15.04 -35.77
CA ASN A 46 -56.41 13.97 -36.34
C ASN A 46 -56.16 12.62 -35.66
N ASN A 47 -57.23 11.84 -35.51
CA ASN A 47 -57.21 10.50 -34.92
C ASN A 47 -56.81 9.44 -35.96
N ASN A 48 -56.35 8.28 -35.49
CA ASN A 48 -57.02 7.00 -35.74
C ASN A 48 -56.34 5.82 -35.02
N GLU A 49 -56.94 5.41 -33.90
CA GLU A 49 -57.06 3.99 -33.55
C GLU A 49 -58.10 3.34 -34.52
N PRO A 50 -58.21 1.99 -34.68
CA PRO A 50 -58.68 1.14 -33.57
C PRO A 50 -58.25 -0.36 -33.51
N SER A 51 -58.53 -0.95 -32.35
CA SER A 51 -59.07 -2.31 -32.09
C SER A 51 -58.29 -3.60 -32.41
N ASP A 52 -58.10 -4.41 -31.34
CA ASP A 52 -58.35 -5.87 -31.20
C ASP A 52 -57.61 -6.89 -32.09
N ALA A 53 -57.15 -8.06 -31.63
CA ALA A 53 -57.87 -8.98 -30.74
C ALA A 53 -56.99 -10.07 -30.04
N THR A 54 -57.26 -10.24 -28.73
CA THR A 54 -57.38 -11.49 -27.92
C THR A 54 -56.51 -12.76 -28.08
N ASN A 55 -56.41 -13.47 -26.94
CA ASN A 55 -55.97 -14.86 -26.69
C ASN A 55 -54.44 -15.12 -26.60
N GLY A 56 -53.96 -15.94 -25.65
CA GLY A 56 -54.66 -16.63 -24.56
C GLY A 56 -53.69 -17.35 -23.59
N GLU A 57 -54.18 -17.74 -22.40
CA GLU A 57 -53.42 -18.53 -21.42
C GLU A 57 -53.40 -20.02 -21.76
N GLU A 58 -52.29 -20.71 -21.46
CA GLU A 58 -52.34 -22.13 -21.04
C GLU A 58 -51.17 -22.47 -20.09
N GLN A 59 -51.31 -23.52 -19.27
CA GLN A 59 -50.47 -23.74 -18.09
C GLN A 59 -49.67 -25.06 -18.09
N LYS A 60 -48.39 -24.98 -17.68
CA LYS A 60 -47.59 -26.08 -17.05
C LYS A 60 -47.30 -27.31 -17.94
N PRO A 61 -46.50 -28.30 -17.48
CA PRO A 61 -45.71 -28.40 -16.24
C PRO A 61 -44.18 -28.41 -16.44
N ALA A 62 -43.44 -28.68 -15.36
CA ALA A 62 -41.98 -28.68 -15.28
C ALA A 62 -41.34 -29.96 -15.84
N ASP A 63 -40.01 -29.92 -16.10
CA ASP A 63 -39.11 -30.92 -15.50
C ASP A 63 -37.61 -30.50 -15.40
N ALA A 64 -36.87 -31.24 -14.56
CA ALA A 64 -35.44 -31.54 -14.60
C ALA A 64 -34.39 -30.44 -14.89
N THR A 65 -33.98 -29.70 -13.85
CA THR A 65 -32.63 -29.08 -13.83
C THR A 65 -31.64 -30.04 -13.15
N SER A 66 -30.67 -30.59 -13.89
CA SER A 66 -29.75 -31.61 -13.36
C SER A 66 -28.64 -31.02 -12.46
N SER A 67 -28.70 -31.31 -11.17
CA SER A 67 -27.66 -30.99 -10.20
C SER A 67 -26.49 -31.99 -10.30
N GLY A 68 -25.32 -31.49 -10.72
CA GLY A 68 -24.09 -32.29 -10.73
C GLY A 68 -23.55 -32.52 -9.31
N GLU A 69 -23.56 -33.76 -8.84
CA GLU A 69 -23.08 -34.13 -7.50
C GLU A 69 -21.60 -33.75 -7.26
N GLN A 70 -21.36 -32.77 -6.39
CA GLN A 70 -20.06 -32.66 -5.72
C GLN A 70 -20.07 -33.55 -4.48
N LYS A 71 -19.34 -34.67 -4.56
CA LYS A 71 -19.19 -35.63 -3.45
C LYS A 71 -18.56 -34.94 -2.24
N ALA A 72 -19.37 -34.70 -1.21
CA ALA A 72 -18.87 -34.48 0.14
C ALA A 72 -18.17 -35.76 0.63
N ALA A 73 -17.10 -35.61 1.41
CA ALA A 73 -16.46 -36.73 2.09
C ALA A 73 -17.08 -36.90 3.48
N ASP A 74 -17.27 -38.15 3.91
CA ASP A 74 -17.91 -38.49 5.17
C ASP A 74 -17.10 -37.99 6.39
N ALA A 75 -17.51 -36.85 6.95
CA ALA A 75 -17.03 -36.38 8.23
C ALA A 75 -17.80 -37.12 9.35
N ALA A 76 -17.29 -38.28 9.75
CA ALA A 76 -17.81 -38.98 10.93
C ALA A 76 -17.75 -38.06 12.17
N SER A 77 -18.77 -38.14 13.02
CA SER A 77 -18.86 -37.31 14.22
C SER A 77 -17.75 -37.65 15.20
N GLU A 78 -16.72 -36.80 15.30
CA GLU A 78 -15.77 -36.85 16.41
C GLU A 78 -16.52 -36.62 17.73
N ASP A 79 -16.33 -37.53 18.69
CA ASP A 79 -16.92 -37.39 20.01
C ASP A 79 -16.48 -36.09 20.69
N LYS A 80 -17.38 -35.54 21.52
CA LYS A 80 -17.19 -34.27 22.22
C LYS A 80 -16.13 -34.39 23.32
N LYS A 81 -14.87 -34.48 22.93
CA LYS A 81 -13.73 -34.47 23.86
C LYS A 81 -13.79 -33.16 24.67
N PRO A 82 -13.94 -33.21 26.00
CA PRO A 82 -13.99 -31.99 26.81
C PRO A 82 -12.67 -31.21 26.69
N PRO A 83 -12.68 -29.88 26.91
CA PRO A 83 -11.47 -29.07 26.83
C PRO A 83 -10.41 -29.65 27.77
N ALA A 84 -9.19 -29.85 27.27
CA ALA A 84 -8.11 -30.50 28.03
C ALA A 84 -7.83 -29.73 29.33
N MET A 85 -8.32 -30.26 30.45
CA MET A 85 -8.13 -29.67 31.77
C MET A 85 -6.74 -30.03 32.29
N THR A 86 -6.03 -29.05 32.83
CA THR A 86 -4.79 -29.29 33.58
C THR A 86 -5.08 -30.20 34.78
N PRO A 87 -4.17 -31.12 35.17
CA PRO A 87 -4.40 -32.02 36.31
C PRO A 87 -4.75 -31.29 37.61
N GLU A 88 -4.17 -30.11 37.83
CA GLU A 88 -4.49 -29.23 38.96
C GLU A 88 -5.93 -28.69 38.90
N SER A 89 -6.44 -28.34 37.72
CA SER A 89 -7.84 -27.93 37.57
C SER A 89 -8.82 -29.10 37.76
N ILE A 90 -8.40 -30.33 37.44
CA ILE A 90 -9.16 -31.55 37.77
C ILE A 90 -9.19 -31.76 39.29
N ARG A 91 -8.04 -31.64 39.98
CA ARG A 91 -7.95 -31.73 41.44
C ARG A 91 -8.85 -30.72 42.14
N ILE A 92 -8.79 -29.44 41.73
CA ILE A 92 -9.63 -28.37 42.27
C ILE A 92 -11.12 -28.61 41.99
N ALA A 93 -11.49 -29.19 40.84
CA ALA A 93 -12.87 -29.56 40.55
C ALA A 93 -13.38 -30.68 41.47
N ILE A 94 -12.58 -31.72 41.67
CA ILE A 94 -12.88 -32.84 42.58
C ILE A 94 -13.07 -32.32 44.01
N GLU A 95 -12.13 -31.50 44.51
CA GLU A 95 -12.20 -30.91 45.86
C GLU A 95 -13.44 -30.03 46.05
N ASN A 96 -13.73 -29.12 45.11
CA ASN A 96 -14.90 -28.23 45.23
C ASN A 96 -16.24 -28.98 45.14
N TYR A 97 -16.35 -30.02 44.31
CA TYR A 97 -17.58 -30.81 44.21
C TYR A 97 -17.74 -31.74 45.43
N ALA A 98 -16.67 -32.39 45.89
CA ALA A 98 -16.69 -33.22 47.10
C ALA A 98 -17.15 -32.42 48.33
N ASN A 99 -16.65 -31.19 48.49
CA ASN A 99 -17.12 -30.25 49.51
C ASN A 99 -18.62 -29.90 49.36
N SER A 100 -19.13 -29.75 48.12
CA SER A 100 -20.53 -29.41 47.88
C SER A 100 -21.52 -30.54 48.21
N ILE A 101 -21.05 -31.80 48.18
CA ILE A 101 -21.84 -33.01 48.55
C ILE A 101 -21.42 -33.62 49.89
N ASN A 102 -20.54 -32.92 50.63
CA ASN A 102 -19.99 -33.31 51.93
C ASN A 102 -19.36 -34.74 51.97
N LYS A 103 -18.48 -35.05 50.99
CA LYS A 103 -17.73 -36.31 50.88
C LYS A 103 -16.20 -36.09 50.89
N ASP A 104 -15.42 -37.15 51.15
CA ASP A 104 -13.97 -37.13 50.94
C ASP A 104 -13.67 -36.98 49.44
N PRO A 105 -12.77 -36.08 49.01
CA PRO A 105 -12.35 -35.93 47.61
C PRO A 105 -11.91 -37.22 46.91
N LYS A 106 -11.45 -38.25 47.66
CA LYS A 106 -11.09 -39.57 47.11
C LYS A 106 -12.29 -40.39 46.63
N GLU A 107 -13.50 -40.11 47.10
CA GLU A 107 -14.72 -40.78 46.63
C GLU A 107 -15.27 -40.19 45.32
N VAL A 108 -14.81 -39.00 44.93
CA VAL A 108 -15.30 -38.29 43.74
C VAL A 108 -14.46 -38.63 42.52
N THR A 109 -15.06 -39.33 41.55
CA THR A 109 -14.44 -39.58 40.25
C THR A 109 -14.66 -38.41 39.29
N PHE A 110 -13.82 -38.31 38.25
CA PHE A 110 -14.05 -37.33 37.17
C PHE A 110 -15.37 -37.56 36.43
N SER A 111 -15.80 -38.81 36.28
CA SER A 111 -17.10 -39.13 35.68
C SER A 111 -18.30 -38.63 36.49
N MET A 112 -18.19 -38.49 37.82
CA MET A 112 -19.22 -37.81 38.62
C MET A 112 -19.28 -36.31 38.32
N LEU A 113 -18.14 -35.66 38.09
CA LEU A 113 -18.10 -34.25 37.66
C LEU A 113 -18.71 -34.06 36.26
N GLU A 114 -18.43 -34.96 35.32
CA GLU A 114 -19.02 -34.95 33.97
C GLU A 114 -20.53 -35.20 33.97
N ALA A 115 -21.05 -35.92 34.97
CA ALA A 115 -22.48 -36.11 35.18
C ALA A 115 -23.19 -34.91 35.83
N THR A 116 -22.46 -33.92 36.36
CA THR A 116 -23.08 -32.68 36.90
C THR A 116 -23.59 -31.78 35.77
N LYS A 117 -24.70 -31.09 36.02
CA LYS A 117 -25.32 -30.14 35.07
C LYS A 117 -24.41 -28.96 34.75
N GLU A 118 -23.52 -28.61 35.67
CA GLU A 118 -22.57 -27.51 35.60
C GLU A 118 -21.24 -27.90 34.93
N GLY A 119 -20.88 -29.19 34.99
CA GLY A 119 -19.68 -29.78 34.39
C GLY A 119 -18.36 -29.48 35.13
N PRO A 120 -17.28 -30.21 34.83
CA PRO A 120 -16.02 -30.13 35.58
C PRO A 120 -15.34 -28.74 35.51
N SER A 121 -15.52 -28.00 34.42
CA SER A 121 -14.98 -26.64 34.29
C SER A 121 -15.70 -25.58 35.14
N TYR A 122 -16.94 -25.85 35.60
CA TYR A 122 -17.58 -25.04 36.64
C TYR A 122 -16.93 -25.30 37.99
N TRP A 123 -16.83 -26.58 38.40
CA TRP A 123 -16.27 -26.96 39.70
C TRP A 123 -14.79 -26.56 39.84
N ALA A 124 -14.01 -26.59 38.76
CA ALA A 124 -12.64 -26.06 38.74
C ALA A 124 -12.54 -24.53 38.99
N THR A 125 -13.64 -23.78 38.84
CA THR A 125 -13.64 -22.30 38.81
C THR A 125 -14.67 -21.64 39.72
N VAL A 126 -15.48 -22.40 40.46
CA VAL A 126 -16.57 -21.89 41.31
C VAL A 126 -16.07 -20.89 42.36
N ASN A 127 -14.89 -21.15 42.94
CA ASN A 127 -14.23 -20.30 43.93
C ASN A 127 -13.22 -19.29 43.33
N THR A 128 -13.30 -19.01 42.02
CA THR A 128 -12.41 -18.06 41.31
C THR A 128 -13.20 -16.83 40.84
N ASP A 129 -12.63 -15.63 40.91
CA ASP A 129 -13.23 -14.46 40.25
C ASP A 129 -13.11 -14.57 38.72
N MET A 130 -14.23 -14.95 38.11
CA MET A 130 -14.41 -15.11 36.67
C MET A 130 -15.15 -13.91 36.04
N SER A 131 -15.26 -12.77 36.74
CA SER A 131 -15.69 -11.49 36.17
C SER A 131 -14.72 -10.99 35.09
N ALA A 132 -15.10 -9.97 34.31
CA ALA A 132 -14.19 -9.33 33.35
C ALA A 132 -12.99 -8.61 34.02
N ARG A 133 -13.07 -8.32 35.32
CA ARG A 133 -12.03 -7.61 36.09
C ARG A 133 -11.11 -8.56 36.87
N GLY A 134 -11.55 -9.80 37.13
CA GLY A 134 -10.80 -10.79 37.88
C GLY A 134 -9.43 -11.13 37.29
N ALA A 135 -8.49 -11.52 38.16
CA ALA A 135 -7.10 -11.78 37.80
C ALA A 135 -6.96 -12.81 36.66
N THR A 136 -7.82 -13.84 36.65
CA THR A 136 -7.91 -14.85 35.59
C THR A 136 -8.30 -14.24 34.24
N ALA A 137 -9.34 -13.38 34.23
CA ALA A 137 -9.78 -12.68 33.03
C ALA A 137 -8.73 -11.70 32.49
N GLN A 138 -8.02 -10.99 33.39
CA GLN A 138 -6.91 -10.12 33.01
C GLN A 138 -5.71 -10.90 32.48
N SER A 139 -5.47 -12.13 32.95
CA SER A 139 -4.44 -13.02 32.39
C SER A 139 -4.83 -13.55 31.01
N MET A 140 -6.09 -14.00 30.83
CA MET A 140 -6.63 -14.35 29.51
C MET A 140 -6.55 -13.16 28.54
N GLY A 141 -6.85 -11.94 29.01
CA GLY A 141 -6.75 -10.70 28.24
C GLY A 141 -5.33 -10.36 27.77
N ARG A 142 -4.30 -10.86 28.47
CA ARG A 142 -2.90 -10.81 28.00
C ARG A 142 -2.61 -11.90 26.97
N ALA A 143 -3.05 -13.14 27.20
CA ALA A 143 -2.81 -14.26 26.28
C ALA A 143 -3.54 -14.08 24.93
N ILE A 144 -4.82 -13.71 24.96
CA ILE A 144 -5.67 -13.49 23.78
C ILE A 144 -5.18 -12.34 22.88
N ARG A 145 -4.32 -11.46 23.40
CA ARG A 145 -3.68 -10.40 22.61
C ARG A 145 -2.75 -10.95 21.51
N PHE A 146 -2.25 -12.18 21.68
CA PHE A 146 -1.36 -12.85 20.73
C PHE A 146 -2.09 -13.80 19.76
N LYS A 147 -3.35 -14.15 20.03
CA LYS A 147 -4.23 -14.92 19.13
C LYS A 147 -5.41 -14.01 18.66
N PRO A 148 -5.23 -13.20 17.59
CA PRO A 148 -6.18 -12.16 17.19
C PRO A 148 -7.49 -12.71 16.61
N ASP A 149 -7.42 -13.91 16.03
CA ASP A 149 -8.54 -14.79 15.70
C ASP A 149 -9.44 -15.06 16.92
N VAL A 150 -8.85 -15.60 17.99
CA VAL A 150 -9.57 -15.91 19.24
C VAL A 150 -10.10 -14.63 19.90
N LYS A 151 -9.36 -13.53 19.80
CA LYS A 151 -9.81 -12.20 20.27
C LYS A 151 -11.07 -11.71 19.54
N ASN A 152 -11.14 -11.88 18.22
CA ASN A 152 -12.30 -11.49 17.43
C ASN A 152 -13.52 -12.36 17.78
N LEU A 153 -13.33 -13.68 17.89
CA LEU A 153 -14.34 -14.63 18.36
C LEU A 153 -14.92 -14.21 19.74
N TYR A 154 -14.04 -13.97 20.72
CA TYR A 154 -14.45 -13.57 22.07
C TYR A 154 -15.17 -12.21 22.12
N GLY A 155 -14.87 -11.30 21.18
CA GLY A 155 -15.55 -10.01 21.05
C GLY A 155 -17.03 -10.12 20.62
N LEU A 156 -17.39 -11.17 19.88
CA LEU A 156 -18.76 -11.39 19.37
C LEU A 156 -19.68 -12.05 20.41
N LEU A 157 -19.12 -12.89 21.29
CA LEU A 157 -19.86 -13.67 22.30
C LEU A 157 -20.77 -12.81 23.19
N LEU A 158 -21.87 -13.39 23.66
CA LEU A 158 -22.66 -12.86 24.78
C LEU A 158 -21.89 -12.97 26.09
N ASP A 159 -22.22 -12.14 27.09
CA ASP A 159 -21.45 -12.07 28.34
C ASP A 159 -21.53 -13.36 29.18
N SER A 160 -22.60 -14.16 29.01
CA SER A 160 -22.72 -15.55 29.49
C SER A 160 -21.70 -16.48 28.84
N PHE A 161 -21.66 -16.56 27.52
CA PHE A 161 -20.67 -17.37 26.80
C PHE A 161 -19.24 -16.87 27.01
N LYS A 162 -19.01 -15.57 27.25
CA LYS A 162 -17.71 -15.06 27.69
C LYS A 162 -17.32 -15.57 29.08
N LEU A 163 -18.26 -15.77 30.00
CA LEU A 163 -17.98 -16.38 31.31
C LEU A 163 -17.54 -17.83 31.15
N GLU A 164 -18.28 -18.62 30.38
CA GLU A 164 -17.90 -20.01 30.02
C GLU A 164 -16.55 -20.07 29.31
N PHE A 165 -16.27 -19.14 28.38
CA PHE A 165 -15.01 -19.07 27.64
C PHE A 165 -13.83 -18.79 28.58
N ARG A 166 -14.03 -17.89 29.57
CA ARG A 166 -13.06 -17.67 30.65
C ARG A 166 -12.88 -18.93 31.50
N ARG A 167 -13.93 -19.70 31.79
CA ARG A 167 -13.83 -20.99 32.52
C ARG A 167 -13.02 -22.03 31.75
N ALA A 168 -13.31 -22.23 30.47
CA ALA A 168 -12.55 -23.14 29.62
C ALA A 168 -11.05 -22.77 29.60
N TRP A 169 -10.72 -21.48 29.40
CA TRP A 169 -9.33 -21.01 29.43
C TRP A 169 -8.66 -21.12 30.80
N ALA A 170 -9.40 -20.92 31.91
CA ALA A 170 -8.82 -21.08 33.25
C ALA A 170 -8.38 -22.53 33.52
N CYS A 171 -9.13 -23.51 33.02
CA CYS A 171 -8.86 -24.93 33.24
C CYS A 171 -7.72 -25.47 32.36
N SER A 172 -7.63 -25.01 31.11
CA SER A 172 -6.68 -25.48 30.09
C SER A 172 -5.41 -24.62 29.96
N ARG A 173 -5.51 -23.32 30.25
CA ARG A 173 -4.49 -22.27 30.09
C ARG A 173 -4.01 -21.97 28.66
N ASP A 174 -4.39 -22.76 27.66
CA ASP A 174 -4.37 -22.34 26.24
C ASP A 174 -5.72 -22.54 25.54
N PHE A 175 -5.88 -21.88 24.40
CA PHE A 175 -7.08 -21.84 23.57
C PHE A 175 -7.21 -23.05 22.61
N GLU A 176 -6.65 -24.22 22.93
CA GLU A 176 -6.75 -25.43 22.08
C GLU A 176 -8.21 -25.89 21.88
N PHE A 177 -9.10 -25.52 22.81
CA PHE A 177 -10.55 -25.70 22.69
C PHE A 177 -11.22 -24.81 21.61
N VAL A 178 -10.43 -24.03 20.85
CA VAL A 178 -10.89 -23.20 19.72
C VAL A 178 -10.21 -23.66 18.42
N THR A 179 -10.83 -24.61 17.73
CA THR A 179 -10.35 -25.12 16.44
C THR A 179 -10.34 -24.02 15.38
N THR A 180 -9.16 -23.61 14.93
CA THR A 180 -8.99 -22.55 13.90
C THR A 180 -8.63 -23.16 12.55
N THR A 181 -9.65 -23.47 11.74
CA THR A 181 -9.47 -23.95 10.37
C THR A 181 -8.95 -22.82 9.48
N ARG A 182 -7.76 -22.98 8.88
CA ARG A 182 -7.20 -22.04 7.90
C ARG A 182 -7.51 -22.51 6.48
N SER A 183 -8.31 -21.75 5.74
CA SER A 183 -8.56 -21.98 4.31
C SER A 183 -7.56 -21.19 3.45
N THR A 184 -6.97 -21.83 2.45
CA THR A 184 -6.05 -21.18 1.50
C THR A 184 -6.82 -20.69 0.28
N VAL A 185 -7.13 -19.38 0.24
CA VAL A 185 -7.85 -18.75 -0.88
C VAL A 185 -6.87 -18.39 -1.99
N ASN A 186 -6.57 -19.35 -2.87
CA ASN A 186 -5.77 -19.12 -4.08
C ASN A 186 -6.46 -18.07 -4.98
N THR A 187 -5.93 -16.85 -5.00
CA THR A 187 -6.57 -15.71 -5.68
C THR A 187 -5.92 -15.46 -7.03
N PHE A 188 -6.57 -15.92 -8.09
CA PHE A 188 -6.09 -15.77 -9.47
C PHE A 188 -6.25 -14.33 -9.97
N ARG A 189 -5.22 -13.51 -9.81
CA ARG A 189 -5.21 -12.15 -10.34
C ARG A 189 -4.75 -12.15 -11.79
N LYS A 190 -5.71 -12.09 -12.72
CA LYS A 190 -5.44 -11.69 -14.11
C LYS A 190 -5.04 -10.21 -14.11
N ARG A 191 -3.77 -9.94 -14.40
CA ARG A 191 -3.29 -8.63 -14.80
C ARG A 191 -3.41 -8.54 -16.33
N LYS A 192 -3.57 -7.32 -16.84
CA LYS A 192 -3.64 -7.03 -18.28
C LYS A 192 -2.53 -6.01 -18.54
N ASP A 193 -1.43 -6.48 -19.12
CA ASP A 193 -0.27 -5.66 -19.49
C ASP A 193 -0.24 -5.50 -21.01
N GLU A 194 0.01 -4.29 -21.48
CA GLU A 194 0.09 -3.98 -22.91
C GLU A 194 1.55 -3.91 -23.33
N LEU A 195 1.97 -4.85 -24.21
CA LEU A 195 3.35 -4.99 -24.66
C LEU A 195 3.41 -4.88 -26.19
N GLY A 196 4.14 -3.87 -26.67
CA GLY A 196 4.44 -3.70 -28.09
C GLY A 196 5.47 -4.73 -28.56
N THR A 197 5.09 -5.55 -29.54
CA THR A 197 5.94 -6.56 -30.19
C THR A 197 5.96 -6.30 -31.69
N TYR A 198 7.11 -6.40 -32.34
CA TYR A 198 7.17 -6.26 -33.80
C TYR A 198 6.79 -7.58 -34.48
N LYS A 199 5.77 -7.54 -35.34
CA LYS A 199 5.23 -8.71 -36.06
C LYS A 199 5.22 -8.47 -37.56
N THR A 200 5.46 -9.50 -38.38
CA THR A 200 5.26 -9.39 -39.84
C THR A 200 3.77 -9.24 -40.16
N PHE A 201 3.44 -8.74 -41.36
CA PHE A 201 2.06 -8.70 -41.87
C PHE A 201 1.34 -10.06 -41.70
N LEU A 202 2.01 -11.16 -42.08
CA LEU A 202 1.47 -12.52 -41.96
C LEU A 202 1.16 -12.92 -40.51
N GLN A 203 2.04 -12.56 -39.57
CA GLN A 203 1.80 -12.78 -38.13
C GLN A 203 0.63 -11.95 -37.59
N ILE A 204 0.37 -10.76 -38.15
CA ILE A 204 -0.80 -9.95 -37.77
C ILE A 204 -2.09 -10.56 -38.33
N CYS A 205 -2.11 -11.06 -39.58
CA CYS A 205 -3.23 -11.87 -40.08
C CYS A 205 -3.50 -13.09 -39.17
N GLN A 206 -2.45 -13.82 -38.79
CA GLN A 206 -2.54 -14.99 -37.91
C GLN A 206 -3.18 -14.66 -36.55
N VAL A 207 -2.89 -13.48 -35.98
CA VAL A 207 -3.46 -13.00 -34.71
C VAL A 207 -4.91 -12.51 -34.86
N LEU A 208 -5.27 -11.95 -36.02
CA LEU A 208 -6.61 -11.38 -36.29
C LEU A 208 -7.66 -12.42 -36.74
N GLY A 209 -7.25 -13.64 -37.09
CA GLY A 209 -8.18 -14.74 -37.43
C GLY A 209 -7.59 -15.83 -38.31
N GLY A 210 -6.45 -15.58 -38.95
CA GLY A 210 -5.82 -16.48 -39.92
C GLY A 210 -5.48 -15.76 -41.23
N VAL A 211 -4.84 -16.48 -42.14
CA VAL A 211 -4.50 -15.94 -43.48
C VAL A 211 -5.66 -16.18 -44.47
N ASP A 212 -6.40 -17.27 -44.25
CA ASP A 212 -7.52 -17.72 -45.08
C ASP A 212 -8.81 -16.91 -44.85
N GLU A 213 -8.89 -16.19 -43.73
CA GLU A 213 -10.05 -15.36 -43.37
C GLU A 213 -9.90 -13.95 -43.99
N PRO A 214 -10.69 -13.58 -45.02
CA PRO A 214 -10.50 -12.32 -45.75
C PRO A 214 -10.70 -11.08 -44.86
N ILE A 215 -11.53 -11.17 -43.82
CA ILE A 215 -11.75 -10.07 -42.86
C ILE A 215 -10.47 -9.83 -42.05
N ALA A 216 -9.82 -10.88 -41.55
CA ALA A 216 -8.57 -10.79 -40.79
C ALA A 216 -7.43 -10.21 -41.64
N MET A 217 -7.30 -10.67 -42.90
CA MET A 217 -6.34 -10.11 -43.85
C MET A 217 -6.60 -8.63 -44.14
N GLN A 218 -7.86 -8.20 -44.26
CA GLN A 218 -8.17 -6.78 -44.50
C GLN A 218 -7.92 -5.92 -43.26
N GLN A 219 -8.23 -6.41 -42.06
CA GLN A 219 -7.88 -5.72 -40.81
C GLN A 219 -6.36 -5.58 -40.64
N ALA A 220 -5.58 -6.62 -40.99
CA ALA A 220 -4.13 -6.55 -41.02
C ALA A 220 -3.61 -5.47 -41.99
N LYS A 221 -4.21 -5.35 -43.19
CA LYS A 221 -3.86 -4.29 -44.17
C LYS A 221 -4.14 -2.89 -43.62
N ASN A 222 -5.31 -2.69 -43.01
CA ASN A 222 -5.66 -1.41 -42.40
C ASN A 222 -4.69 -1.03 -41.27
N TYR A 223 -4.29 -2.01 -40.44
CA TYR A 223 -3.33 -1.79 -39.35
C TYR A 223 -1.92 -1.47 -39.85
N THR A 224 -1.41 -2.20 -40.86
CA THR A 224 -0.09 -1.93 -41.41
C THR A 224 -0.05 -0.62 -42.20
N GLN A 225 -1.13 -0.23 -42.88
CA GLN A 225 -1.29 1.11 -43.47
C GLN A 225 -1.24 2.22 -42.40
N MET A 226 -1.93 2.04 -41.26
CA MET A 226 -1.85 2.98 -40.13
C MET A 226 -0.40 3.12 -39.62
N CYS A 227 0.32 2.00 -39.43
CA CYS A 227 1.73 2.03 -39.03
C CYS A 227 2.65 2.70 -40.06
N CYS A 228 2.29 2.66 -41.35
CA CYS A 228 3.06 3.24 -42.45
C CYS A 228 2.82 4.73 -42.71
N ARG A 229 1.92 5.41 -41.98
CA ARG A 229 1.74 6.87 -42.06
C ARG A 229 3.06 7.59 -41.73
N ASP A 230 3.35 8.68 -42.41
CA ASP A 230 4.64 9.38 -42.26
C ASP A 230 4.93 9.88 -40.83
N ASP A 231 3.89 10.14 -40.03
CA ASP A 231 4.00 10.53 -38.61
C ASP A 231 4.24 9.35 -37.64
N LEU A 232 4.13 8.11 -38.10
CA LEU A 232 4.30 6.88 -37.31
C LEU A 232 5.37 5.92 -37.85
N LYS A 233 5.69 5.99 -39.15
CA LYS A 233 6.50 5.01 -39.88
C LYS A 233 7.88 4.75 -39.26
N GLU A 234 8.58 5.78 -38.82
CA GLU A 234 9.89 5.70 -38.16
C GLU A 234 9.85 5.00 -36.79
N HIS A 235 8.65 4.72 -36.25
CA HIS A 235 8.46 4.21 -34.89
C HIS A 235 7.58 2.97 -34.83
N CYS A 236 6.73 2.74 -35.84
CA CYS A 236 5.83 1.61 -35.95
C CYS A 236 6.25 0.60 -37.02
N VAL A 237 7.23 0.89 -37.88
CA VAL A 237 7.76 -0.03 -38.90
C VAL A 237 9.27 -0.23 -38.72
N VAL A 238 9.71 -1.48 -38.68
CA VAL A 238 11.12 -1.87 -38.64
C VAL A 238 11.35 -3.00 -39.64
N TYR A 239 12.29 -2.79 -40.57
CA TYR A 239 12.69 -3.83 -41.52
C TYR A 239 13.49 -4.92 -40.80
N ASN A 240 13.00 -6.15 -40.82
CA ASN A 240 13.69 -7.29 -40.22
C ASN A 240 14.56 -7.99 -41.26
N ALA A 241 15.87 -7.71 -41.24
CA ALA A 241 16.83 -8.25 -42.19
C ALA A 241 16.97 -9.79 -42.17
N TRP A 242 16.61 -10.47 -41.08
CA TRP A 242 16.62 -11.94 -41.00
C TRP A 242 15.40 -12.56 -41.70
N LEU A 243 14.22 -11.95 -41.51
CA LEU A 243 12.98 -12.35 -42.19
C LEU A 243 12.85 -11.76 -43.61
N LYS A 244 13.73 -10.83 -43.98
CA LYS A 244 13.70 -10.02 -45.22
C LYS A 244 12.38 -9.26 -45.45
N ALA A 245 11.68 -8.93 -44.37
CA ALA A 245 10.32 -8.37 -44.41
C ALA A 245 10.14 -7.25 -43.40
N ASP A 246 9.24 -6.32 -43.69
CA ASP A 246 8.81 -5.30 -42.74
C ASP A 246 8.04 -5.92 -41.57
N THR A 247 8.38 -5.46 -40.37
CA THR A 247 7.69 -5.80 -39.13
C THR A 247 7.08 -4.56 -38.52
N TYR A 248 5.86 -4.72 -38.01
CA TYR A 248 4.99 -3.65 -37.56
C TYR A 248 4.78 -3.77 -36.06
N LEU A 249 4.81 -2.63 -35.35
CA LEU A 249 4.62 -2.58 -33.90
C LEU A 249 3.18 -2.94 -33.54
N TRP A 250 2.97 -4.18 -33.10
CA TRP A 250 1.69 -4.73 -32.68
C TRP A 250 1.61 -4.81 -31.16
N VAL A 251 0.61 -4.16 -30.56
CA VAL A 251 0.41 -4.13 -29.10
C VAL A 251 -0.42 -5.33 -28.66
N GLU A 252 0.22 -6.30 -28.01
CA GLU A 252 -0.48 -7.43 -27.40
C GLU A 252 -1.00 -7.06 -26.00
N GLN A 253 -2.29 -7.29 -25.77
CA GLN A 253 -2.91 -7.24 -24.45
C GLN A 253 -2.67 -8.58 -23.73
N LEU A 254 -1.48 -8.73 -23.14
CA LEU A 254 -1.10 -9.94 -22.43
C LEU A 254 -1.84 -10.06 -21.09
N LEU A 255 -2.59 -11.15 -20.94
CA LEU A 255 -3.27 -11.52 -19.69
C LEU A 255 -2.31 -12.26 -18.74
N THR A 256 -1.36 -11.51 -18.18
CA THR A 256 -0.42 -11.94 -17.14
C THR A 256 -1.18 -12.46 -15.91
N THR A 257 -1.42 -13.77 -15.88
CA THR A 257 -2.21 -14.43 -14.84
C THR A 257 -1.32 -14.77 -13.64
N SER A 258 -1.07 -13.77 -12.80
CA SER A 258 -0.35 -13.97 -11.54
C SER A 258 -1.21 -14.77 -10.53
N ASN A 259 -0.76 -15.97 -10.18
CA ASN A 259 -1.28 -16.69 -9.02
C ASN A 259 -0.67 -16.06 -7.77
N ILE A 260 -1.47 -15.28 -7.03
CA ILE A 260 -1.06 -14.71 -5.75
C ILE A 260 -1.61 -15.61 -4.66
N GLN A 261 -0.76 -16.47 -4.10
CA GLN A 261 -1.05 -17.20 -2.87
C GLN A 261 -0.94 -16.26 -1.67
N GLU A 262 -1.95 -15.42 -1.48
CA GLU A 262 -2.05 -14.57 -0.29
C GLU A 262 -2.50 -15.43 0.91
N TRP A 263 -1.66 -15.50 1.95
CA TRP A 263 -1.94 -16.19 3.21
C TRP A 263 -2.94 -15.40 4.06
N LYS A 264 -4.14 -15.19 3.52
CA LYS A 264 -5.19 -14.40 4.12
C LYS A 264 -5.80 -15.16 5.30
N SER A 265 -5.23 -14.93 6.49
CA SER A 265 -5.71 -15.46 7.78
C SER A 265 -7.03 -14.80 8.21
N THR A 266 -8.03 -14.89 7.34
CA THR A 266 -9.42 -14.52 7.63
C THR A 266 -10.01 -15.66 8.44
N VAL A 267 -10.27 -15.43 9.72
CA VAL A 267 -11.09 -16.37 10.51
C VAL A 267 -12.56 -16.02 10.26
N THR A 268 -13.00 -16.34 9.05
CA THR A 268 -14.42 -16.51 8.77
C THR A 268 -14.87 -17.80 9.43
N VAL A 269 -15.81 -17.70 10.37
CA VAL A 269 -16.45 -18.85 11.02
C VAL A 269 -17.52 -19.41 10.08
N GLU A 270 -17.11 -19.73 8.86
CA GLU A 270 -17.90 -20.35 7.80
C GLU A 270 -17.95 -21.87 8.01
N VAL A 271 -18.52 -22.27 9.14
CA VAL A 271 -18.97 -23.67 9.30
C VAL A 271 -20.30 -23.78 8.57
N LYS A 272 -20.36 -24.59 7.51
CA LYS A 272 -21.59 -24.79 6.72
C LYS A 272 -22.77 -25.24 7.61
N GLU A 273 -22.47 -26.06 8.61
CA GLU A 273 -23.38 -26.40 9.71
C GLU A 273 -22.59 -26.34 11.04
N PRO A 274 -22.97 -25.51 12.02
CA PRO A 274 -22.21 -25.39 13.26
C PRO A 274 -22.37 -26.64 14.15
N VAL A 275 -21.26 -27.26 14.54
CA VAL A 275 -21.26 -28.47 15.40
C VAL A 275 -21.92 -28.14 16.75
N LYS A 276 -22.92 -28.93 17.16
CA LYS A 276 -23.79 -28.62 18.31
C LYS A 276 -23.03 -28.50 19.64
N GLY A 277 -22.98 -27.29 20.20
CA GLY A 277 -22.26 -26.92 21.42
C GLY A 277 -20.89 -26.26 21.21
N SER A 278 -20.44 -26.14 19.96
CA SER A 278 -19.16 -25.50 19.59
C SER A 278 -19.14 -23.99 19.87
N TRP A 279 -17.93 -23.42 19.99
CA TRP A 279 -17.76 -21.97 20.07
C TRP A 279 -18.22 -21.24 18.81
N SER A 280 -18.21 -21.90 17.65
CA SER A 280 -18.78 -21.39 16.40
C SER A 280 -20.32 -21.31 16.44
N GLU A 281 -21.02 -22.31 16.99
CA GLU A 281 -22.47 -22.19 17.26
C GLU A 281 -22.75 -21.04 18.23
N LYS A 282 -22.00 -20.95 19.34
CA LYS A 282 -22.16 -19.87 20.33
C LYS A 282 -21.92 -18.48 19.75
N VAL A 283 -21.01 -18.33 18.77
CA VAL A 283 -20.84 -17.08 18.00
C VAL A 283 -22.04 -16.79 17.09
N GLN A 284 -22.55 -17.77 16.35
CA GLN A 284 -23.72 -17.57 15.48
C GLN A 284 -24.97 -17.20 16.31
N LEU A 285 -25.21 -17.89 17.42
CA LEU A 285 -26.26 -17.57 18.38
C LEU A 285 -26.07 -16.15 18.98
N SER A 286 -24.84 -15.79 19.35
CA SER A 286 -24.52 -14.45 19.85
C SER A 286 -24.79 -13.35 18.81
N LYS A 287 -24.49 -13.61 17.53
CA LYS A 287 -24.84 -12.70 16.42
C LYS A 287 -26.36 -12.59 16.27
N ALA A 288 -27.05 -13.73 16.19
CA ALA A 288 -28.49 -13.79 15.98
C ALA A 288 -29.28 -13.06 17.08
N MET A 289 -28.96 -13.31 18.35
CA MET A 289 -29.61 -12.64 19.49
C MET A 289 -29.34 -11.12 19.50
N ARG A 290 -28.15 -10.67 19.05
CA ARG A 290 -27.84 -9.23 18.92
C ARG A 290 -28.64 -8.55 17.81
N CYS A 291 -28.87 -9.23 16.68
CA CYS A 291 -29.71 -8.72 15.59
C CYS A 291 -31.19 -8.69 15.99
N TYR A 292 -31.70 -9.81 16.50
CA TYR A 292 -33.08 -9.91 16.97
C TYR A 292 -33.41 -8.84 18.02
N ALA A 293 -32.51 -8.63 19.00
CA ALA A 293 -32.65 -7.54 19.97
C ALA A 293 -32.70 -6.15 19.31
N ALA A 294 -31.81 -5.88 18.35
CA ALA A 294 -31.72 -4.58 17.68
C ALA A 294 -32.93 -4.29 16.77
N GLU A 295 -33.45 -5.30 16.09
CA GLU A 295 -34.56 -5.18 15.14
C GLU A 295 -35.93 -5.17 15.84
N ASN A 296 -36.09 -5.90 16.96
CA ASN A 296 -37.31 -5.90 17.78
C ASN A 296 -37.29 -4.85 18.91
N GLY A 297 -36.25 -4.02 19.01
CA GLY A 297 -36.10 -2.99 20.05
C GLY A 297 -35.94 -3.51 21.49
N LYS A 298 -35.81 -4.83 21.70
CA LYS A 298 -35.61 -5.45 23.02
C LYS A 298 -34.21 -5.19 23.56
N ARG A 299 -34.03 -5.23 24.90
CA ARG A 299 -32.68 -5.30 25.47
C ARG A 299 -32.14 -6.72 25.25
N LEU A 300 -30.83 -6.85 25.06
CA LEU A 300 -30.17 -8.15 24.80
C LEU A 300 -30.32 -9.17 25.96
N VAL A 301 -30.71 -8.71 27.15
CA VAL A 301 -31.02 -9.56 28.32
C VAL A 301 -32.48 -10.06 28.36
N ASP A 302 -33.37 -9.47 27.55
CA ASP A 302 -34.80 -9.84 27.45
C ASP A 302 -35.07 -10.79 26.27
N VAL A 303 -34.03 -11.16 25.50
CA VAL A 303 -34.11 -12.05 24.35
C VAL A 303 -33.68 -13.44 24.76
N THR A 304 -34.51 -14.43 24.47
CA THR A 304 -34.21 -15.85 24.74
C THR A 304 -33.74 -16.56 23.47
N GLU A 305 -32.99 -17.65 23.62
CA GLU A 305 -32.58 -18.49 22.47
C GLU A 305 -33.79 -19.11 21.77
N THR A 306 -34.85 -19.46 22.52
CA THR A 306 -36.11 -19.98 21.96
C THR A 306 -36.81 -18.96 21.07
N GLU A 307 -36.96 -17.70 21.50
CA GLU A 307 -37.51 -16.63 20.64
C GLU A 307 -36.78 -16.49 19.31
N VAL A 308 -35.44 -16.52 19.33
CA VAL A 308 -34.64 -16.40 18.11
C VAL A 308 -34.75 -17.65 17.23
N ARG A 309 -34.87 -18.84 17.82
CA ARG A 309 -35.06 -20.09 17.07
C ARG A 309 -36.48 -20.27 16.51
N THR A 310 -37.52 -19.68 17.11
CA THR A 310 -38.90 -19.71 16.60
C THR A 310 -39.28 -18.53 15.71
N SER A 311 -38.45 -17.48 15.66
CA SER A 311 -38.63 -16.34 14.75
C SER A 311 -38.52 -16.72 13.27
N GLU A 312 -39.18 -15.97 12.38
CA GLU A 312 -39.32 -16.27 10.94
C GLU A 312 -37.99 -16.47 10.19
N LEU A 313 -36.95 -15.72 10.55
CA LEU A 313 -35.61 -15.82 9.94
C LEU A 313 -34.72 -16.88 10.62
N GLY A 314 -35.12 -17.35 11.80
CA GLY A 314 -34.35 -18.28 12.64
C GLY A 314 -32.95 -17.78 13.03
N LEU A 315 -32.19 -18.67 13.67
CA LEU A 315 -30.83 -18.38 14.13
C LEU A 315 -29.89 -18.03 12.96
N GLN A 316 -29.98 -18.74 11.83
CA GLN A 316 -29.11 -18.50 10.67
C GLN A 316 -29.40 -17.16 9.97
N GLY A 317 -30.67 -16.80 9.75
CA GLY A 317 -31.02 -15.55 9.07
C GLY A 317 -30.62 -14.33 9.88
N TYR A 318 -30.95 -14.29 11.18
CA TYR A 318 -30.49 -13.20 12.06
C TYR A 318 -28.96 -13.17 12.20
N ALA A 319 -28.26 -14.31 12.21
CA ALA A 319 -26.79 -14.32 12.21
C ALA A 319 -26.18 -13.75 10.92
N ALA A 320 -26.83 -13.93 9.77
CA ALA A 320 -26.40 -13.39 8.47
C ALA A 320 -26.64 -11.87 8.34
N LEU A 321 -27.67 -11.34 9.00
CA LEU A 321 -27.95 -9.89 9.05
C LEU A 321 -26.94 -9.08 9.89
N PHE A 322 -26.15 -9.74 10.74
CA PHE A 322 -25.27 -9.07 11.72
C PHE A 322 -24.28 -8.05 11.13
N GLU A 323 -23.71 -8.30 9.96
CA GLU A 323 -22.80 -7.33 9.32
C GLU A 323 -23.54 -6.16 8.64
N LYS A 324 -24.87 -6.25 8.51
CA LYS A 324 -25.74 -5.21 7.93
C LYS A 324 -26.47 -4.38 8.99
N THR A 325 -26.77 -4.94 10.17
CA THR A 325 -27.54 -4.28 11.24
C THR A 325 -26.61 -3.54 12.24
N PRO A 326 -26.41 -2.21 12.14
CA PRO A 326 -25.35 -1.52 12.88
C PRO A 326 -25.60 -1.44 14.40
N GLY A 327 -26.86 -1.60 14.83
CA GLY A 327 -27.24 -1.66 16.24
C GLY A 327 -26.80 -2.95 16.95
N ALA A 328 -26.60 -4.05 16.21
CA ALA A 328 -26.19 -5.35 16.74
C ALA A 328 -24.68 -5.44 17.06
N GLN A 329 -23.87 -4.60 16.39
CA GLN A 329 -22.41 -4.64 16.44
C GLN A 329 -21.84 -4.20 17.82
N PRO A 330 -20.87 -4.94 18.40
CA PRO A 330 -20.33 -4.65 19.72
C PRO A 330 -19.56 -3.32 19.75
N LYS A 331 -20.02 -2.38 20.59
CA LYS A 331 -19.42 -1.04 20.72
C LYS A 331 -18.02 -1.13 21.36
N PRO A 332 -16.96 -0.54 20.74
CA PRO A 332 -15.59 -0.65 21.26
C PRO A 332 -15.44 -0.14 22.70
N GLY A 333 -15.07 -1.03 23.61
CA GLY A 333 -14.88 -0.71 25.04
C GLY A 333 -16.15 -0.79 25.90
N GLY A 334 -17.29 -1.20 25.34
CA GLY A 334 -18.47 -1.57 26.11
C GLY A 334 -18.51 -3.08 26.36
N ASP A 335 -18.24 -3.52 27.59
CA ASP A 335 -18.84 -4.76 28.09
C ASP A 335 -20.37 -4.60 28.06
N GLY A 336 -21.11 -5.65 27.68
CA GLY A 336 -22.49 -5.52 27.19
C GLY A 336 -23.50 -5.04 28.23
N SER A 337 -23.12 -5.09 29.51
CA SER A 337 -23.95 -4.92 30.70
C SER A 337 -24.57 -3.52 30.87
N ASN A 338 -24.09 -2.48 30.16
CA ASN A 338 -24.55 -1.09 30.31
C ASN A 338 -25.46 -0.58 29.17
N ALA A 339 -26.00 -1.47 28.33
CA ALA A 339 -26.96 -1.12 27.27
C ALA A 339 -28.39 -0.84 27.80
N GLY A 340 -28.54 0.11 28.74
CA GLY A 340 -29.80 0.41 29.43
C GLY A 340 -30.11 1.90 29.65
N GLY A 341 -29.38 2.81 28.98
CA GLY A 341 -29.46 4.26 29.20
C GLY A 341 -30.59 4.99 28.45
N CYS A 342 -31.83 4.50 28.48
CA CYS A 342 -32.96 5.22 27.88
C CYS A 342 -33.37 6.41 28.77
N LYS A 343 -33.55 7.60 28.19
CA LYS A 343 -33.81 8.84 28.95
C LYS A 343 -35.29 8.97 29.33
N GLY A 344 -35.65 8.66 30.58
CA GLY A 344 -37.01 8.90 31.09
C GLY A 344 -37.11 9.06 32.62
N GLY A 345 -37.95 9.99 33.06
CA GLY A 345 -38.66 10.03 34.35
C GLY A 345 -37.92 9.76 35.68
N LYS A 346 -37.78 10.78 36.54
CA LYS A 346 -37.58 10.59 37.99
C LYS A 346 -38.86 10.07 38.67
N LYS A 347 -38.74 9.09 39.58
CA LYS A 347 -39.37 9.12 40.93
C LYS A 347 -38.80 8.03 41.87
N ARG A 348 -39.11 8.15 43.17
CA ARG A 348 -38.65 7.29 44.29
C ARG A 348 -39.39 5.94 44.35
N GLY A 349 -38.76 4.95 44.99
CA GLY A 349 -39.37 3.72 45.53
C GLY A 349 -38.40 3.02 46.49
N LEU A 350 -38.91 2.36 47.55
CA LEU A 350 -38.15 1.65 48.59
C LEU A 350 -38.36 0.13 48.47
N GLU A 351 -37.43 -0.63 49.08
CA GLU A 351 -37.55 -2.00 49.67
C GLU A 351 -38.42 -3.09 48.99
N GLN A 352 -37.83 -4.27 48.75
CA GLN A 352 -37.95 -5.45 49.63
C GLN A 352 -37.20 -6.69 49.06
N GLU A 353 -36.82 -7.63 49.92
CA GLU A 353 -36.40 -9.00 49.55
C GLU A 353 -37.61 -9.93 49.43
N PRO A 354 -37.56 -10.97 48.57
CA PRO A 354 -38.35 -12.18 48.74
C PRO A 354 -37.49 -13.43 49.03
N LYS A 355 -38.02 -14.31 49.87
CA LYS A 355 -37.46 -15.62 50.26
C LYS A 355 -37.77 -16.72 49.20
N PRO A 356 -37.11 -17.91 49.27
CA PRO A 356 -37.27 -18.95 48.26
C PRO A 356 -38.65 -19.64 48.29
N ILE A 357 -38.96 -20.35 47.20
CA ILE A 357 -40.17 -21.18 47.02
C ILE A 357 -39.73 -22.58 46.62
N ASP A 358 -40.19 -23.59 47.35
CA ASP A 358 -40.16 -25.00 46.95
C ASP A 358 -41.28 -25.30 45.95
N THR A 359 -41.02 -26.15 44.96
CA THR A 359 -42.04 -26.93 44.24
C THR A 359 -41.50 -28.29 43.84
N ASP A 360 -42.34 -29.31 44.05
CA ASP A 360 -42.02 -30.74 44.00
C ASP A 360 -42.43 -31.41 42.66
N LEU A 361 -42.11 -32.71 42.49
CA LEU A 361 -42.70 -33.68 41.51
C LEU A 361 -42.42 -33.47 39.98
N PRO A 362 -42.65 -34.48 39.09
CA PRO A 362 -42.76 -35.95 39.27
C PRO A 362 -41.93 -36.82 38.27
N THR A 363 -41.87 -38.13 38.52
CA THR A 363 -41.47 -39.25 37.60
C THR A 363 -42.69 -40.10 37.18
N PRO A 364 -42.59 -41.17 36.33
CA PRO A 364 -41.48 -41.73 35.54
C PRO A 364 -41.68 -41.44 34.02
N PRO A 365 -41.82 -42.33 32.98
CA PRO A 365 -41.80 -43.80 32.82
C PRO A 365 -40.59 -44.37 31.99
N PRO A 366 -40.41 -45.72 31.90
CA PRO A 366 -39.34 -46.36 31.12
C PRO A 366 -39.81 -47.24 29.92
N THR A 367 -38.93 -47.48 28.92
CA THR A 367 -38.86 -48.59 27.90
C THR A 367 -37.83 -48.18 26.82
N THR A 368 -37.13 -49.01 26.02
CA THR A 368 -36.92 -50.49 25.92
C THR A 368 -35.53 -50.77 25.29
N GLU A 369 -35.09 -52.04 25.25
CA GLU A 369 -33.76 -52.48 24.78
C GLU A 369 -33.67 -52.89 23.29
N ASN A 370 -32.42 -53.21 22.86
CA ASN A 370 -32.02 -54.11 21.75
C ASN A 370 -32.11 -53.63 20.27
N PRO A 371 -31.34 -54.23 19.33
CA PRO A 371 -30.01 -54.86 19.46
C PRO A 371 -28.99 -54.41 18.38
N ALA A 372 -27.79 -55.02 18.36
CA ALA A 372 -26.68 -54.70 17.44
C ALA A 372 -26.76 -55.39 16.05
N ASN A 373 -26.00 -54.86 15.08
CA ASN A 373 -25.69 -55.56 13.81
C ASN A 373 -24.31 -55.14 13.25
N PRO A 374 -23.33 -56.06 13.02
CA PRO A 374 -21.98 -55.72 12.59
C PRO A 374 -21.74 -55.94 11.08
N ASN A 375 -21.06 -54.99 10.41
CA ASN A 375 -20.30 -55.29 9.18
C ASN A 375 -19.27 -54.18 8.86
N LYS A 376 -17.99 -54.56 8.66
CA LYS A 376 -16.94 -53.68 8.11
C LYS A 376 -16.16 -54.45 7.04
N ARG A 377 -16.02 -53.86 5.84
CA ARG A 377 -15.11 -54.32 4.77
C ARG A 377 -14.16 -53.18 4.41
N ALA A 378 -12.87 -53.50 4.25
CA ALA A 378 -11.84 -52.52 3.91
C ALA A 378 -11.89 -52.12 2.43
N LYS A 379 -11.40 -50.92 2.10
CA LYS A 379 -11.16 -50.43 0.73
C LYS A 379 -9.66 -50.35 0.44
N ALA A 380 -9.26 -50.76 -0.76
CA ALA A 380 -7.89 -50.64 -1.26
C ALA A 380 -7.68 -49.33 -2.05
N GLY A 381 -6.42 -48.93 -2.24
CA GLY A 381 -6.04 -47.75 -3.02
C GLY A 381 -6.16 -47.94 -4.53
N GLY A 382 -6.48 -46.86 -5.26
CA GLY A 382 -6.68 -46.88 -6.72
C GLY A 382 -5.41 -46.56 -7.53
N SER A 383 -5.22 -47.25 -8.65
CA SER A 383 -4.16 -46.97 -9.62
C SER A 383 -4.56 -45.88 -10.63
N GLY A 384 -3.59 -45.03 -11.01
CA GLY A 384 -3.75 -44.07 -12.10
C GLY A 384 -3.58 -44.74 -13.47
N SER A 385 -4.40 -44.35 -14.46
CA SER A 385 -4.29 -44.86 -15.83
C SER A 385 -2.98 -44.46 -16.51
N VAL A 386 -2.36 -45.39 -17.25
CA VAL A 386 -1.09 -45.18 -17.95
C VAL A 386 -1.15 -43.98 -18.91
N THR A 387 -2.31 -43.77 -19.57
CA THR A 387 -2.51 -42.67 -20.52
C THR A 387 -2.36 -41.30 -19.88
N THR A 388 -2.84 -41.09 -18.65
CA THR A 388 -2.72 -39.77 -17.99
C THR A 388 -1.28 -39.48 -17.55
N LYS A 389 -0.47 -40.52 -17.28
CA LYS A 389 0.97 -40.38 -17.06
C LYS A 389 1.69 -39.92 -18.33
N LYS A 390 1.43 -40.56 -19.48
CA LYS A 390 2.03 -40.16 -20.77
C LYS A 390 1.57 -38.78 -21.25
N GLU A 391 0.32 -38.39 -20.97
CA GLU A 391 -0.16 -37.02 -21.21
C GLU A 391 0.59 -35.96 -20.38
N LYS A 392 0.98 -36.27 -19.14
CA LYS A 392 1.82 -35.36 -18.32
C LYS A 392 3.21 -35.23 -18.95
N GLU A 393 3.81 -36.35 -19.32
CA GLU A 393 5.16 -36.45 -19.90
C GLU A 393 5.29 -35.65 -21.20
N VAL A 394 4.30 -35.74 -22.11
CA VAL A 394 4.24 -34.92 -23.33
C VAL A 394 4.08 -33.42 -23.03
N LYS A 395 3.29 -33.05 -22.01
CA LYS A 395 3.16 -31.63 -21.57
C LYS A 395 4.45 -31.07 -20.97
N GLU A 396 5.20 -31.91 -20.25
CA GLU A 396 6.49 -31.55 -19.64
C GLU A 396 7.54 -31.29 -20.72
N LEU A 397 7.63 -32.15 -21.74
CA LEU A 397 8.47 -31.95 -22.93
C LEU A 397 8.08 -30.69 -23.73
N LEU A 398 6.79 -30.44 -23.95
CA LEU A 398 6.34 -29.23 -24.68
C LEU A 398 6.62 -27.94 -23.91
N ALA A 399 6.56 -27.96 -22.57
CA ALA A 399 6.98 -26.83 -21.75
C ALA A 399 8.51 -26.61 -21.81
N GLN A 400 9.29 -27.70 -21.82
CA GLN A 400 10.74 -27.69 -21.99
C GLN A 400 11.15 -27.15 -23.38
N GLU A 401 10.44 -27.52 -24.45
CA GLU A 401 10.63 -26.96 -25.80
C GLU A 401 10.49 -25.42 -25.78
N GLN A 402 9.38 -24.92 -25.25
CA GLN A 402 9.09 -23.48 -25.20
C GLN A 402 10.06 -22.70 -24.30
N ALA A 403 10.48 -23.27 -23.17
CA ALA A 403 11.47 -22.65 -22.30
C ALA A 403 12.82 -22.48 -23.00
N SER A 404 13.22 -23.47 -23.80
CA SER A 404 14.48 -23.49 -24.55
C SER A 404 14.50 -22.44 -25.68
N ASP A 405 13.40 -22.32 -26.44
CA ASP A 405 13.25 -21.27 -27.46
C ASP A 405 13.27 -19.87 -26.84
N ASN A 406 12.58 -19.68 -25.70
CA ASN A 406 12.59 -18.41 -24.97
C ASN A 406 14.00 -18.05 -24.48
N ALA A 407 14.74 -19.03 -23.96
CA ALA A 407 16.14 -18.85 -23.54
C ALA A 407 17.03 -18.44 -24.72
N MET A 408 16.94 -19.14 -25.85
CA MET A 408 17.74 -18.85 -27.04
C MET A 408 17.37 -17.53 -27.73
N SER A 409 16.10 -17.13 -27.68
CA SER A 409 15.66 -15.80 -28.13
C SER A 409 16.34 -14.69 -27.32
N MET A 410 16.35 -14.80 -25.99
CA MET A 410 17.03 -13.85 -25.10
C MET A 410 18.55 -13.82 -25.33
N ILE A 411 19.19 -14.99 -25.45
CA ILE A 411 20.62 -15.10 -25.81
C ILE A 411 20.91 -14.42 -27.14
N THR A 412 20.07 -14.63 -28.17
CA THR A 412 20.27 -14.04 -29.51
C THR A 412 20.14 -12.51 -29.47
N ILE A 413 19.23 -11.98 -28.66
CA ILE A 413 19.09 -10.53 -28.41
C ILE A 413 20.29 -9.95 -27.66
N GLU A 414 20.94 -10.72 -26.79
CA GLU A 414 22.16 -10.31 -26.09
C GLU A 414 23.39 -10.35 -27.01
N MET A 415 23.57 -11.46 -27.75
CA MET A 415 24.58 -11.61 -28.81
C MET A 415 24.55 -10.42 -29.77
N GLY A 416 23.37 -10.05 -30.28
CA GLY A 416 23.18 -8.94 -31.22
C GLY A 416 23.42 -7.53 -30.67
N LYS A 417 23.63 -7.36 -29.36
CA LYS A 417 24.01 -6.08 -28.73
C LYS A 417 25.51 -5.96 -28.45
N SER A 418 26.24 -7.05 -28.60
CA SER A 418 27.65 -7.19 -28.26
C SER A 418 28.51 -7.48 -29.48
N ASP A 419 29.83 -7.35 -29.35
CA ASP A 419 30.77 -7.78 -30.37
C ASP A 419 30.59 -9.30 -30.66
N PRO A 420 30.36 -9.72 -31.91
CA PRO A 420 30.33 -11.14 -32.29
C PRO A 420 31.55 -11.95 -31.84
N ALA A 421 32.73 -11.33 -31.70
CA ALA A 421 33.93 -11.97 -31.18
C ALA A 421 33.74 -12.47 -29.73
N ALA A 422 32.99 -11.74 -28.90
CA ALA A 422 32.74 -12.10 -27.50
C ALA A 422 31.97 -13.43 -27.34
N TRP A 423 31.26 -13.86 -28.38
CA TRP A 423 30.40 -15.06 -28.40
C TRP A 423 30.91 -16.22 -29.27
N GLN A 424 32.13 -16.15 -29.83
CA GLN A 424 32.69 -17.25 -30.64
C GLN A 424 32.69 -18.61 -29.91
N TRP A 425 32.93 -18.60 -28.59
CA TRP A 425 32.85 -19.78 -27.72
C TRP A 425 31.47 -20.46 -27.72
N ALA A 426 30.39 -19.70 -27.94
CA ALA A 426 29.03 -20.22 -27.95
C ALA A 426 28.65 -20.89 -29.28
N ALA A 427 29.44 -20.70 -30.35
CA ALA A 427 29.08 -21.12 -31.70
C ALA A 427 28.79 -22.62 -31.82
N GLY A 428 29.52 -23.48 -31.09
CA GLY A 428 29.27 -24.92 -31.05
C GLY A 428 27.91 -25.28 -30.44
N PHE A 429 27.56 -24.65 -29.31
CA PHE A 429 26.28 -24.86 -28.63
C PHE A 429 25.11 -24.27 -29.43
N VAL A 430 25.29 -23.09 -30.03
CA VAL A 430 24.30 -22.46 -30.94
C VAL A 430 24.07 -23.32 -32.19
N LYS A 431 25.11 -23.99 -32.71
CA LYS A 431 24.98 -24.96 -33.80
C LYS A 431 24.20 -26.19 -33.34
N SER A 432 24.60 -26.83 -32.24
CA SER A 432 23.92 -27.98 -31.66
C SER A 432 22.43 -27.71 -31.40
N TYR A 433 22.10 -26.55 -30.79
CA TYR A 433 20.72 -26.12 -30.60
C TYR A 433 19.94 -26.07 -31.92
N LYS A 434 20.51 -25.48 -32.97
CA LYS A 434 19.86 -25.38 -34.29
C LYS A 434 19.65 -26.76 -34.93
N GLU A 435 20.62 -27.66 -34.82
CA GLU A 435 20.51 -29.03 -35.34
C GLU A 435 19.42 -29.83 -34.60
N CYS A 436 19.35 -29.72 -33.27
CA CYS A 436 18.23 -30.27 -32.49
C CYS A 436 16.88 -29.61 -32.85
N ARG A 437 16.84 -28.28 -33.03
CA ARG A 437 15.60 -27.54 -33.35
C ARG A 437 15.06 -27.91 -34.73
N VAL A 438 15.92 -27.99 -35.74
CA VAL A 438 15.56 -28.48 -37.08
C VAL A 438 15.01 -29.90 -36.98
N GLY A 439 15.70 -30.80 -36.29
CA GLY A 439 15.23 -32.18 -36.08
C GLY A 439 13.93 -32.32 -35.29
N VAL A 440 13.52 -31.31 -34.52
CA VAL A 440 12.20 -31.22 -33.88
C VAL A 440 11.13 -30.70 -34.85
N LEU A 441 11.47 -29.71 -35.69
CA LEU A 441 10.57 -29.14 -36.70
C LEU A 441 10.29 -30.12 -37.85
N GLU A 442 11.29 -30.92 -38.26
CA GLU A 442 11.14 -32.03 -39.21
C GLU A 442 10.14 -33.07 -38.69
N LEU A 443 10.31 -33.54 -37.44
CA LEU A 443 9.36 -34.47 -36.81
C LEU A 443 7.95 -33.87 -36.66
N TYR A 444 7.81 -32.55 -36.46
CA TYR A 444 6.49 -31.91 -36.53
C TYR A 444 5.94 -31.90 -37.97
N ALA A 445 6.76 -31.65 -38.99
CA ALA A 445 6.30 -31.65 -40.39
C ALA A 445 5.88 -33.05 -40.87
N GLU A 446 6.63 -34.09 -40.51
CA GLU A 446 6.40 -35.48 -40.91
C GLU A 446 5.21 -36.14 -40.20
N ASN A 447 4.86 -35.70 -38.98
CA ASN A 447 3.88 -36.38 -38.13
C ASN A 447 2.71 -35.46 -37.71
N PRO A 448 1.54 -35.55 -38.37
CA PRO A 448 0.36 -34.76 -38.04
C PRO A 448 -0.10 -34.87 -36.57
N PHE A 449 0.09 -36.04 -35.93
CA PHE A 449 -0.24 -36.19 -34.51
C PHE A 449 0.63 -35.27 -33.62
N PHE A 450 1.91 -35.07 -33.97
CA PHE A 450 2.80 -34.21 -33.18
C PHE A 450 2.35 -32.74 -33.28
N GLN A 451 1.92 -32.28 -34.46
CA GLN A 451 1.34 -30.93 -34.65
C GLN A 451 0.06 -30.76 -33.84
N SER A 452 -0.90 -31.68 -34.02
CA SER A 452 -2.19 -31.65 -33.32
C SER A 452 -2.02 -31.72 -31.80
N MET A 453 -1.07 -32.52 -31.30
CA MET A 453 -0.79 -32.63 -29.86
C MET A 453 -0.15 -31.35 -29.29
N LYS A 454 0.71 -30.66 -30.05
CA LYS A 454 1.28 -29.36 -29.66
C LYS A 454 0.21 -28.28 -29.48
N VAL A 455 -0.79 -28.22 -30.36
CA VAL A 455 -1.96 -27.34 -30.20
C VAL A 455 -2.84 -27.80 -29.04
N ALA A 456 -3.08 -29.12 -28.91
CA ALA A 456 -3.93 -29.70 -27.88
C ALA A 456 -3.48 -29.43 -26.43
N VAL A 457 -2.19 -29.26 -26.17
CA VAL A 457 -1.70 -28.91 -24.83
C VAL A 457 -2.18 -27.53 -24.36
N LEU A 458 -2.46 -26.61 -25.29
CA LEU A 458 -2.96 -25.26 -24.98
C LEU A 458 -4.45 -25.22 -24.61
N SER A 459 -5.24 -26.26 -24.95
CA SER A 459 -6.69 -26.26 -24.75
C SER A 459 -7.24 -27.66 -24.45
N ALA A 460 -7.93 -27.79 -23.32
CA ALA A 460 -8.62 -29.03 -22.95
C ALA A 460 -9.67 -29.48 -24.00
N LYS A 461 -10.23 -28.55 -24.80
CA LYS A 461 -11.16 -28.86 -25.89
C LYS A 461 -10.44 -29.56 -27.05
N GLU A 462 -9.29 -29.02 -27.48
CA GLU A 462 -8.51 -29.62 -28.56
C GLU A 462 -7.86 -30.95 -28.11
N LEU A 463 -7.50 -31.09 -26.83
CA LEU A 463 -7.06 -32.38 -26.28
C LEU A 463 -8.14 -33.48 -26.37
N GLN A 464 -9.42 -33.15 -26.19
CA GLN A 464 -10.50 -34.11 -26.39
C GLN A 464 -10.78 -34.39 -27.88
N LYS A 465 -10.56 -33.41 -28.76
CA LYS A 465 -10.62 -33.60 -30.22
C LYS A 465 -9.55 -34.59 -30.69
N VAL A 466 -8.28 -34.40 -30.29
CA VAL A 466 -7.19 -35.34 -30.63
C VAL A 466 -7.45 -36.75 -30.05
N LYS A 467 -7.99 -36.86 -28.83
CA LYS A 467 -8.43 -38.16 -28.29
C LYS A 467 -9.51 -38.84 -29.14
N LYS A 468 -10.49 -38.07 -29.62
CA LYS A 468 -11.58 -38.56 -30.49
C LYS A 468 -11.10 -38.92 -31.90
N GLU A 469 -10.09 -38.24 -32.41
CA GLU A 469 -9.46 -38.44 -33.72
C GLU A 469 -8.64 -39.74 -33.75
N TYR A 470 -7.70 -39.92 -32.81
CA TYR A 470 -6.76 -41.05 -32.80
C TYR A 470 -7.24 -42.28 -32.02
N LYS A 471 -8.27 -42.15 -31.17
CA LYS A 471 -8.93 -43.24 -30.43
C LYS A 471 -7.93 -44.22 -29.80
N ASP A 472 -7.94 -45.48 -30.22
CA ASP A 472 -7.11 -46.57 -29.69
C ASP A 472 -5.62 -46.39 -30.04
N GLN A 473 -5.30 -45.65 -31.11
CA GLN A 473 -3.92 -45.28 -31.45
C GLN A 473 -3.38 -44.11 -30.61
N TYR A 474 -4.23 -43.39 -29.86
CA TYR A 474 -3.83 -42.21 -29.08
C TYR A 474 -2.72 -42.52 -28.06
N LEU A 475 -2.82 -43.63 -27.32
CA LEU A 475 -1.77 -44.02 -26.36
C LEU A 475 -0.46 -44.45 -27.04
N PRO A 476 -0.45 -45.34 -28.06
CA PRO A 476 0.72 -45.56 -28.90
C PRO A 476 1.35 -44.27 -29.42
N LYS A 477 0.56 -43.33 -29.96
CA LYS A 477 1.06 -42.07 -30.52
C LYS A 477 1.62 -41.11 -29.47
N LEU A 478 1.13 -41.12 -28.22
CA LEU A 478 1.80 -40.45 -27.09
C LEU A 478 3.16 -41.09 -26.76
N CYS A 479 3.28 -42.41 -26.84
CA CYS A 479 4.57 -43.09 -26.66
C CYS A 479 5.54 -42.80 -27.81
N ASP A 480 5.07 -42.74 -29.06
CA ASP A 480 5.85 -42.28 -30.22
C ASP A 480 6.38 -40.86 -29.99
N PHE A 481 5.51 -39.93 -29.54
CA PHE A 481 5.90 -38.54 -29.25
C PHE A 481 7.03 -38.50 -28.22
N VAL A 482 6.86 -39.14 -27.07
CA VAL A 482 7.89 -39.16 -26.02
C VAL A 482 9.19 -39.77 -26.52
N SER A 483 9.13 -40.84 -27.31
CA SER A 483 10.32 -41.60 -27.74
C SER A 483 11.09 -40.90 -28.87
N MET A 484 10.39 -40.19 -29.78
CA MET A 484 11.00 -39.55 -30.95
C MET A 484 11.36 -38.07 -30.72
N LEU A 485 10.44 -37.29 -30.13
CA LEU A 485 10.67 -35.87 -29.86
C LEU A 485 11.41 -35.63 -28.53
N GLY A 486 11.15 -36.46 -27.51
CA GLY A 486 11.72 -36.30 -26.16
C GLY A 486 13.24 -36.13 -26.14
N PRO A 487 14.03 -37.05 -26.74
CA PRO A 487 15.49 -36.92 -26.77
C PRO A 487 15.99 -35.64 -27.45
N LYS A 488 15.35 -35.20 -28.54
CA LYS A 488 15.73 -33.98 -29.25
C LYS A 488 15.38 -32.72 -28.44
N ILE A 489 14.23 -32.71 -27.77
CA ILE A 489 13.80 -31.62 -26.88
C ILE A 489 14.72 -31.50 -25.66
N SER A 490 15.12 -32.62 -25.05
CA SER A 490 16.09 -32.61 -23.94
C SER A 490 17.45 -32.07 -24.35
N ALA A 491 18.03 -32.55 -25.46
CA ALA A 491 19.30 -32.05 -25.97
C ALA A 491 19.25 -30.54 -26.32
N MET A 492 18.13 -30.08 -26.88
CA MET A 492 17.87 -28.66 -27.17
C MET A 492 17.83 -27.81 -25.89
N ALA A 493 17.21 -28.33 -24.83
CA ALA A 493 17.18 -27.67 -23.52
C ALA A 493 18.57 -27.62 -22.87
N GLU A 494 19.29 -28.75 -22.85
CA GLU A 494 20.66 -28.84 -22.33
C GLU A 494 21.60 -27.84 -23.02
N ALA A 495 21.54 -27.74 -24.35
CA ALA A 495 22.31 -26.75 -25.11
C ALA A 495 21.97 -25.30 -24.69
N SER A 496 20.68 -24.98 -24.51
CA SER A 496 20.27 -23.64 -24.08
C SER A 496 20.74 -23.30 -22.65
N VAL A 497 20.68 -24.26 -21.73
CA VAL A 497 21.12 -24.12 -20.32
C VAL A 497 22.64 -23.95 -20.24
N GLN A 498 23.40 -24.72 -21.00
CA GLN A 498 24.87 -24.60 -21.05
C GLN A 498 25.31 -23.20 -21.52
N ILE A 499 24.64 -22.62 -22.53
CA ILE A 499 24.92 -21.26 -22.98
C ILE A 499 24.58 -20.23 -21.89
N GLN A 500 23.43 -20.36 -21.22
CA GLN A 500 23.06 -19.46 -20.10
C GLN A 500 24.06 -19.51 -18.94
N GLN A 501 24.51 -20.70 -18.57
CA GLN A 501 25.49 -20.90 -17.49
C GLN A 501 26.84 -20.26 -17.85
N MET A 502 27.37 -20.51 -19.05
CA MET A 502 28.65 -19.92 -19.47
C MET A 502 28.57 -18.40 -19.70
N ALA A 503 27.46 -17.88 -20.22
CA ALA A 503 27.25 -16.43 -20.35
C ALA A 503 27.25 -15.75 -18.97
N SER A 504 26.56 -16.35 -18.00
CA SER A 504 26.55 -15.88 -16.60
C SER A 504 27.95 -15.93 -15.98
N ALA A 505 28.67 -17.04 -16.13
CA ALA A 505 30.02 -17.19 -15.61
C ALA A 505 31.01 -16.16 -16.22
N LYS A 506 30.93 -15.91 -17.53
CA LYS A 506 31.72 -14.87 -18.20
C LYS A 506 31.38 -13.46 -17.74
N LYS A 507 30.09 -13.17 -17.51
CA LYS A 507 29.66 -11.88 -16.97
C LYS A 507 30.29 -11.64 -15.61
N ASN A 508 30.13 -12.58 -14.67
CA ASN A 508 30.69 -12.48 -13.33
C ASN A 508 32.23 -12.30 -13.35
N ALA A 509 32.93 -13.04 -14.21
CA ALA A 509 34.38 -12.90 -14.40
C ALA A 509 34.81 -11.55 -15.00
N SER A 510 33.94 -10.89 -15.78
CA SER A 510 34.19 -9.54 -16.31
C SER A 510 33.92 -8.43 -15.28
N GLU A 511 33.09 -8.71 -14.28
CA GLU A 511 32.72 -7.78 -13.21
C GLU A 511 33.78 -7.80 -12.08
N SER A 512 34.31 -8.98 -11.70
CA SER A 512 35.40 -9.07 -10.72
C SER A 512 36.72 -8.43 -11.18
N VAL A 513 37.06 -8.54 -12.48
CA VAL A 513 38.24 -7.86 -13.05
C VAL A 513 38.13 -6.33 -12.94
N LYS A 514 36.93 -5.76 -13.12
CA LYS A 514 36.73 -4.30 -12.95
C LYS A 514 36.98 -3.84 -11.52
N ALA A 515 36.45 -4.58 -10.53
CA ALA A 515 36.63 -4.24 -9.11
C ALA A 515 38.12 -4.07 -8.73
N SER A 516 39.01 -4.93 -9.26
CA SER A 516 40.45 -4.82 -9.03
C SER A 516 41.08 -3.52 -9.55
N GLY A 517 40.55 -2.94 -10.64
CA GLY A 517 41.07 -1.72 -11.25
C GLY A 517 40.68 -0.46 -10.47
N ASP A 518 39.45 -0.42 -9.97
CA ASP A 518 38.94 0.71 -9.18
C ASP A 518 39.68 0.85 -7.83
N ILE A 519 40.23 -0.24 -7.27
CA ILE A 519 41.00 -0.21 -6.02
C ILE A 519 42.33 0.58 -6.17
N GLU A 520 43.08 0.43 -7.27
CA GLU A 520 44.27 1.26 -7.50
C GLU A 520 43.92 2.70 -7.90
N ALA A 521 42.81 2.90 -8.62
CA ALA A 521 42.30 4.25 -8.87
C ALA A 521 41.97 4.98 -7.56
N ALA A 522 41.29 4.30 -6.62
CA ALA A 522 40.97 4.81 -5.29
C ALA A 522 42.23 5.09 -4.44
N LYS A 523 43.22 4.20 -4.42
CA LYS A 523 44.50 4.44 -3.72
C LYS A 523 45.27 5.63 -4.29
N LYS A 524 45.30 5.79 -5.62
CA LYS A 524 45.95 6.93 -6.28
C LYS A 524 45.22 8.23 -5.98
N PHE A 525 43.88 8.22 -5.99
CA PHE A 525 43.05 9.37 -5.64
C PHE A 525 43.18 9.75 -4.15
N ARG A 526 43.17 8.78 -3.23
CA ARG A 526 43.44 8.98 -1.79
C ARG A 526 44.80 9.66 -1.57
N ARG A 527 45.85 9.25 -2.29
CA ARG A 527 47.18 9.86 -2.19
C ARG A 527 47.16 11.35 -2.60
N LEU A 528 46.52 11.64 -3.73
CA LEU A 528 46.35 13.00 -4.27
C LEU A 528 45.50 13.90 -3.35
N LEU A 529 44.47 13.33 -2.69
CA LEU A 529 43.70 14.03 -1.66
C LEU A 529 44.50 14.30 -0.38
N VAL A 530 45.39 13.40 0.04
CA VAL A 530 46.31 13.64 1.18
C VAL A 530 47.33 14.72 0.84
N GLU A 531 47.94 14.66 -0.35
CA GLU A 531 48.86 15.70 -0.85
C GLU A 531 48.19 17.09 -0.82
N ARG A 532 46.96 17.20 -1.35
CA ARG A 532 46.17 18.43 -1.33
C ARG A 532 45.63 18.84 0.03
N PHE A 533 45.57 17.92 1.00
CA PHE A 533 45.25 18.27 2.38
C PHE A 533 46.47 18.88 3.08
N LEU A 534 47.66 18.31 2.85
CA LEU A 534 48.93 18.78 3.42
C LEU A 534 49.40 20.11 2.80
N ASP A 535 49.04 20.43 1.55
CA ASP A 535 49.31 21.74 0.93
C ASP A 535 48.25 22.82 1.22
N GLY A 536 47.16 22.47 1.93
CA GLY A 536 46.07 23.38 2.29
C GLY A 536 45.07 23.69 1.16
N SER A 537 45.18 23.07 -0.02
CA SER A 537 44.26 23.28 -1.16
C SER A 537 43.01 22.39 -1.15
N ALA A 538 42.86 21.51 -0.16
CA ALA A 538 41.70 20.63 0.01
C ALA A 538 40.47 21.40 0.53
N THR A 539 39.33 21.19 -0.12
CA THR A 539 38.04 21.68 0.36
C THR A 539 37.46 20.76 1.45
N ALA A 540 36.47 21.23 2.20
CA ALA A 540 35.73 20.38 3.13
C ALA A 540 35.06 19.15 2.46
N THR A 541 34.78 19.20 1.14
CA THR A 541 34.30 18.03 0.39
C THR A 541 35.43 17.03 0.12
N ASP A 542 36.63 17.52 -0.20
CA ASP A 542 37.83 16.68 -0.32
C ASP A 542 38.16 16.00 1.02
N THR A 543 38.02 16.71 2.15
CA THR A 543 38.19 16.13 3.50
C THR A 543 37.14 15.05 3.82
N CYS A 544 35.85 15.30 3.53
CA CYS A 544 34.80 14.31 3.74
C CYS A 544 34.96 13.08 2.83
N GLN A 545 35.42 13.27 1.59
CA GLN A 545 35.76 12.14 0.71
C GLN A 545 36.98 11.38 1.23
N LEU A 546 38.04 12.07 1.65
CA LEU A 546 39.23 11.45 2.23
C LEU A 546 38.88 10.59 3.46
N ALA A 547 38.03 11.08 4.35
CA ALA A 547 37.54 10.30 5.50
C ALA A 547 36.72 9.07 5.08
N TYR A 548 35.81 9.21 4.11
CA TYR A 548 35.04 8.09 3.56
C TYR A 548 35.92 7.01 2.93
N TRP A 549 36.86 7.41 2.05
CA TRP A 549 37.81 6.49 1.41
C TRP A 549 38.83 5.90 2.40
N HIS A 550 39.12 6.57 3.52
CA HIS A 550 39.96 6.02 4.58
C HIS A 550 39.25 4.87 5.32
N VAL A 551 38.01 5.08 5.75
CA VAL A 551 37.20 4.03 6.41
C VAL A 551 36.96 2.86 5.44
N ALA A 552 36.60 3.15 4.18
CA ALA A 552 36.46 2.15 3.12
C ALA A 552 37.76 1.44 2.71
N SER A 553 38.90 1.78 3.32
CA SER A 553 40.18 1.08 3.15
C SER A 553 40.75 0.54 4.48
N GLY A 554 39.89 0.36 5.49
CA GLY A 554 40.25 -0.31 6.76
C GLY A 554 40.88 0.61 7.82
N GLY A 555 40.64 1.92 7.78
CA GLY A 555 40.93 2.83 8.89
C GLY A 555 39.81 2.84 9.93
N GLU A 556 40.15 2.98 11.22
CA GLU A 556 39.19 2.89 12.33
C GLU A 556 38.43 4.21 12.57
N GLY A 557 38.81 5.31 11.92
CA GLY A 557 37.95 6.50 11.82
C GLY A 557 38.65 7.78 11.36
N ALA A 558 38.07 8.92 11.73
CA ALA A 558 38.72 10.23 11.56
C ALA A 558 39.80 10.49 12.64
N GLU A 559 39.80 9.71 13.72
CA GLU A 559 40.76 9.83 14.82
C GLU A 559 42.17 9.36 14.41
N ASP A 560 42.26 8.32 13.56
CA ASP A 560 43.50 7.87 12.89
C ASP A 560 44.18 8.96 12.04
N LEU A 561 43.42 9.95 11.57
CA LEU A 561 43.93 11.07 10.79
C LEU A 561 44.32 12.28 11.66
N ALA A 562 44.03 12.24 12.98
CA ALA A 562 44.28 13.30 13.95
C ALA A 562 43.68 14.69 13.61
N LEU A 563 42.64 14.75 12.76
CA LEU A 563 42.11 16.02 12.23
C LEU A 563 41.01 16.63 13.13
N ASN A 564 41.18 17.89 13.54
CA ASN A 564 40.12 18.67 14.19
C ASN A 564 39.84 20.00 13.45
N PRO A 565 39.24 19.93 12.23
CA PRO A 565 39.21 21.05 11.28
C PRO A 565 38.40 22.28 11.72
N ARG A 566 37.75 22.26 12.91
CA ARG A 566 37.10 23.44 13.50
C ARG A 566 38.02 24.27 14.38
N ARG A 567 39.13 23.72 14.88
CA ARG A 567 40.04 24.45 15.78
C ARG A 567 40.91 25.39 14.96
N ASP A 568 41.62 24.85 13.99
CA ASP A 568 42.68 25.55 13.24
C ASP A 568 42.11 26.69 12.38
N LEU A 569 40.98 26.46 11.70
CA LEU A 569 40.25 27.51 10.96
C LEU A 569 39.70 28.63 11.87
N SER A 570 39.47 28.37 13.17
CA SER A 570 38.97 29.38 14.11
C SER A 570 40.07 30.29 14.65
N GLU A 571 41.34 29.85 14.55
CA GLU A 571 42.52 30.63 14.94
C GLU A 571 43.04 31.48 13.75
N GLN A 572 42.78 31.06 12.50
CA GLN A 572 43.28 31.74 11.30
C GLN A 572 42.34 32.83 10.72
N HIS A 573 41.02 32.72 10.89
CA HIS A 573 40.04 33.65 10.31
C HIS A 573 38.98 34.16 11.33
N PRO A 574 39.36 35.03 12.28
CA PRO A 574 38.45 35.55 13.31
C PRO A 574 37.32 36.42 12.75
N ASP A 575 37.51 36.99 11.56
CA ASP A 575 36.60 37.82 10.78
C ASP A 575 35.49 37.02 10.06
N LEU A 576 35.67 35.71 9.87
CA LEU A 576 34.61 34.80 9.38
C LEU A 576 33.61 34.38 10.49
N ARG A 577 33.65 35.04 11.67
CA ARG A 577 32.63 34.93 12.70
C ARG A 577 31.30 35.54 12.25
N LEU A 578 30.52 34.77 11.49
CA LEU A 578 29.07 34.94 11.47
C LEU A 578 28.56 35.02 12.92
N PRO A 579 27.66 35.96 13.27
CA PRO A 579 27.15 36.08 14.62
C PRO A 579 26.47 34.76 15.02
N ILE A 580 27.02 34.11 16.04
CA ILE A 580 26.48 32.86 16.57
C ILE A 580 25.11 33.18 17.15
N ILE A 581 24.05 32.83 16.42
CA ILE A 581 22.68 32.83 16.91
C ILE A 581 22.67 31.97 18.17
N ASP A 582 22.39 32.57 19.33
CA ASP A 582 22.56 31.87 20.61
C ASP A 582 21.53 30.76 20.78
N PHE A 583 21.96 29.59 20.35
CA PHE A 583 21.34 28.29 20.46
C PHE A 583 20.93 27.96 21.91
N LYS A 584 21.61 28.49 22.95
CA LYS A 584 21.14 28.33 24.34
C LYS A 584 19.89 29.13 24.61
N ALA A 585 19.77 30.35 24.08
CA ALA A 585 18.59 31.19 24.27
C ALA A 585 17.35 30.57 23.58
N ASP A 586 17.49 30.14 22.32
CA ASP A 586 16.43 29.46 21.54
C ASP A 586 15.98 28.14 22.21
N TRP A 587 16.91 27.37 22.80
CA TRP A 587 16.58 26.11 23.48
C TRP A 587 15.96 26.34 24.86
N ALA A 588 16.53 27.22 25.69
CA ALA A 588 16.01 27.54 27.02
C ALA A 588 14.60 28.15 26.96
N ALA A 589 14.32 29.01 25.97
CA ALA A 589 12.99 29.58 25.75
C ALA A 589 11.89 28.55 25.40
N LEU A 590 12.27 27.29 25.13
CA LEU A 590 11.35 26.19 24.81
C LEU A 590 11.35 25.08 25.88
N VAL A 591 12.25 25.12 26.86
CA VAL A 591 12.51 24.00 27.79
C VAL A 591 12.82 24.49 29.20
N GLU A 592 11.94 24.15 30.15
CA GLU A 592 12.17 24.33 31.57
C GLU A 592 12.73 23.05 32.18
N ILE A 593 13.89 23.14 32.85
CA ILE A 593 14.48 22.05 33.63
C ILE A 593 14.11 22.30 35.09
N VAL A 594 13.28 21.42 35.65
CA VAL A 594 12.63 21.64 36.94
C VAL A 594 13.00 20.54 37.92
N THR A 595 13.56 20.93 39.06
CA THR A 595 13.73 20.04 40.21
C THR A 595 12.41 19.93 40.96
N ILE A 596 11.94 18.70 41.14
CA ILE A 596 10.83 18.36 42.03
C ILE A 596 11.43 18.19 43.43
N PRO A 597 11.16 19.08 44.41
CA PRO A 597 11.83 19.07 45.70
C PRO A 597 11.31 17.96 46.62
N ASP A 598 10.00 17.72 46.60
CA ASP A 598 9.30 16.86 47.54
C ASP A 598 8.11 16.11 46.90
N VAL A 599 7.58 15.14 47.65
CA VAL A 599 6.51 14.23 47.22
C VAL A 599 5.16 14.93 47.08
N ASP A 600 4.90 16.03 47.81
CA ASP A 600 3.63 16.76 47.71
C ASP A 600 3.57 17.57 46.41
N VAL A 601 4.68 18.22 46.03
CA VAL A 601 4.85 18.88 44.73
C VAL A 601 4.77 17.85 43.59
N GLN A 602 5.43 16.69 43.73
CA GLN A 602 5.32 15.57 42.78
C GLN A 602 3.85 15.12 42.59
N GLN A 603 3.10 14.95 43.69
CA GLN A 603 1.69 14.58 43.63
C GLN A 603 0.82 15.67 43.01
N GLN A 604 1.04 16.95 43.32
CA GLN A 604 0.30 18.07 42.74
C GLN A 604 0.49 18.14 41.22
N ILE A 605 1.72 17.97 40.75
CA ILE A 605 2.05 17.92 39.32
C ILE A 605 1.41 16.70 38.66
N SER A 606 1.49 15.51 39.28
CA SER A 606 0.85 14.30 38.75
C SER A 606 -0.66 14.48 38.55
N LYS A 607 -1.35 15.08 39.53
CA LYS A 607 -2.80 15.41 39.46
C LYS A 607 -3.14 16.37 38.29
N LEU A 608 -2.18 17.11 37.75
CA LEU A 608 -2.34 17.99 36.58
C LEU A 608 -1.87 17.35 35.25
N LEU A 609 -1.07 16.28 35.28
CA LEU A 609 -0.44 15.66 34.11
C LEU A 609 -1.37 14.66 33.40
N HIS A 610 -1.88 15.02 32.22
CA HIS A 610 -2.77 14.17 31.42
C HIS A 610 -2.17 13.78 30.06
N TYR A 611 -2.35 12.52 29.63
CA TYR A 611 -1.96 12.07 28.28
C TYR A 611 -2.95 12.56 27.21
N ARG A 612 -2.51 13.41 26.26
CA ARG A 612 -3.31 13.73 25.06
C ARG A 612 -2.84 12.94 23.84
N LYS A 613 -3.80 12.35 23.12
CA LYS A 613 -3.55 11.51 21.92
C LYS A 613 -3.43 12.34 20.61
N LYS A 614 -4.08 13.52 20.56
CA LYS A 614 -4.18 14.45 19.42
C LYS A 614 -4.09 15.91 19.91
N GLY A 615 -3.70 16.83 19.02
CA GLY A 615 -3.64 18.28 19.29
C GLY A 615 -2.37 18.75 20.02
N ARG A 616 -2.35 20.03 20.41
CA ARG A 616 -1.28 20.68 21.19
C ARG A 616 -1.02 19.92 22.50
N GLY A 617 0.25 19.79 22.90
CA GLY A 617 0.64 18.96 24.04
C GLY A 617 0.35 17.47 23.80
N ARG A 618 0.89 16.91 22.71
CA ARG A 618 0.80 15.46 22.44
C ARG A 618 1.85 14.76 23.30
N GLY A 619 1.41 13.86 24.19
CA GLY A 619 2.22 13.31 25.28
C GLY A 619 1.56 13.60 26.64
N ARG A 620 2.34 13.57 27.73
CA ARG A 620 1.86 13.78 29.11
C ARG A 620 2.06 15.24 29.53
N CYS A 621 0.99 16.01 29.63
CA CYS A 621 1.08 17.49 29.72
C CYS A 621 0.17 18.07 30.80
N LEU A 622 0.54 19.24 31.34
CA LEU A 622 -0.23 19.93 32.36
C LEU A 622 -1.56 20.50 31.82
N LEU A 623 -2.67 20.17 32.48
CA LEU A 623 -4.01 20.70 32.16
C LEU A 623 -4.24 22.15 32.61
N LYS A 624 -3.46 22.62 33.59
CA LYS A 624 -3.44 23.99 34.14
C LYS A 624 -1.97 24.44 34.28
N ALA A 625 -1.71 25.73 34.44
CA ALA A 625 -0.39 26.18 34.86
C ALA A 625 -0.12 25.73 36.31
N PHE A 626 1.14 25.44 36.64
CA PHE A 626 1.60 25.08 37.98
C PHE A 626 2.57 26.16 38.48
N GLN A 627 1.99 27.23 39.05
CA GLN A 627 2.70 28.48 39.35
C GLN A 627 3.90 28.32 40.29
N GLN A 628 3.85 27.35 41.21
CA GLN A 628 4.94 27.09 42.18
C GLN A 628 6.30 26.82 41.52
N LEU A 629 6.32 26.32 40.28
CA LEU A 629 7.54 26.05 39.50
C LEU A 629 7.51 26.76 38.13
N GLY A 630 6.75 27.87 37.99
CA GLY A 630 6.64 28.65 36.75
C GLY A 630 5.94 27.99 35.56
N LEU A 631 5.75 26.66 35.58
CA LEU A 631 5.30 25.86 34.45
C LEU A 631 3.92 26.30 33.89
N PRO A 632 3.83 26.74 32.63
CA PRO A 632 2.57 27.19 32.06
C PRO A 632 1.65 26.03 31.65
N LYS A 633 0.38 26.36 31.39
CA LYS A 633 -0.61 25.41 30.88
C LYS A 633 -0.14 24.79 29.56
N TRP A 634 -0.33 23.48 29.43
CA TRP A 634 0.15 22.62 28.33
C TRP A 634 1.65 22.35 28.27
N ALA A 635 2.46 22.79 29.24
CA ALA A 635 3.83 22.30 29.38
C ALA A 635 3.83 20.76 29.42
N ARG A 636 4.67 20.13 28.59
CA ARG A 636 4.74 18.67 28.46
C ARG A 636 5.96 18.12 29.16
N LEU A 637 5.76 17.11 29.99
CA LEU A 637 6.85 16.30 30.53
C LEU A 637 7.50 15.48 29.40
N GLU A 638 8.79 15.72 29.16
CA GLU A 638 9.62 14.99 28.17
C GLU A 638 10.52 13.96 28.87
N PRO A 639 10.98 12.92 28.14
CA PRO A 639 12.02 12.03 28.65
C PRO A 639 13.33 12.77 28.95
N SER A 640 14.00 12.39 30.03
CA SER A 640 15.33 12.88 30.42
C SER A 640 16.22 11.73 30.90
N THR A 641 17.48 12.01 31.24
CA THR A 641 18.41 11.04 31.86
C THR A 641 17.90 10.53 33.21
N LEU A 642 17.28 11.41 34.02
CA LEU A 642 16.70 11.08 35.33
C LEU A 642 15.24 10.61 35.24
N LEU A 643 14.56 10.82 34.10
CA LEU A 643 13.20 10.32 33.85
C LEU A 643 13.08 9.74 32.42
N PRO A 644 13.59 8.52 32.16
CA PRO A 644 13.54 7.94 30.81
C PRO A 644 12.12 7.55 30.34
N ASP A 645 11.22 7.24 31.27
CA ASP A 645 9.80 7.03 31.00
C ASP A 645 8.95 8.07 31.76
N VAL A 646 8.29 8.96 31.02
CA VAL A 646 7.39 9.99 31.57
C VAL A 646 6.10 9.40 32.19
N GLY A 647 5.85 8.11 31.98
CA GLY A 647 4.85 7.33 32.70
C GLY A 647 5.31 6.86 34.09
N SER A 648 6.60 6.99 34.40
CA SER A 648 7.22 6.62 35.70
C SER A 648 7.48 7.83 36.61
N PHE A 649 6.81 8.96 36.38
CA PHE A 649 7.02 10.22 37.11
C PHE A 649 6.68 10.13 38.60
N GLU A 650 5.62 9.40 38.96
CA GLU A 650 5.17 9.19 40.34
C GLU A 650 6.00 8.16 41.11
N GLN A 651 6.89 7.44 40.43
CA GLN A 651 7.74 6.39 41.01
C GLN A 651 9.19 6.88 41.19
N GLN A 652 9.52 8.10 40.79
CA GLN A 652 10.82 8.70 41.09
C GLN A 652 10.87 9.11 42.56
N GLN A 653 12.03 8.91 43.19
CA GLN A 653 12.30 9.40 44.54
C GLN A 653 12.61 10.90 44.47
N CYS A 654 11.97 11.70 45.33
CA CYS A 654 12.31 13.12 45.45
C CYS A 654 13.52 13.33 46.39
N PRO A 655 14.38 14.33 46.12
CA PRO A 655 14.31 15.27 45.00
C PRO A 655 14.87 14.69 43.68
N PHE A 656 14.25 15.04 42.55
CA PHE A 656 14.75 14.69 41.21
C PHE A 656 14.48 15.80 40.19
N SER A 657 15.32 15.94 39.16
CA SER A 657 15.09 16.91 38.08
C SER A 657 14.45 16.25 36.86
N CYS A 658 13.46 16.93 36.28
CA CYS A 658 12.76 16.52 35.07
C CYS A 658 12.71 17.67 34.05
N ILE A 659 12.30 17.35 32.82
CA ILE A 659 12.30 18.30 31.70
C ILE A 659 10.87 18.55 31.23
N PHE A 660 10.48 19.81 31.18
CA PHE A 660 9.22 20.26 30.61
C PHE A 660 9.46 21.03 29.31
N TYR A 661 8.85 20.58 28.21
CA TYR A 661 8.77 21.33 26.97
C TYR A 661 7.63 22.35 27.05
N VAL A 662 7.98 23.63 26.90
CA VAL A 662 7.16 24.79 27.29
C VAL A 662 6.71 25.63 26.09
N ALA A 663 7.11 25.25 24.86
CA ALA A 663 6.76 25.96 23.63
C ALA A 663 5.27 26.38 23.53
N GLY A 664 5.07 27.65 23.17
CA GLY A 664 3.76 28.32 23.17
C GLY A 664 2.73 27.77 22.18
N GLU A 665 1.60 28.48 22.05
CA GLU A 665 0.48 28.12 21.16
C GLU A 665 0.91 27.85 19.71
N HIS A 666 1.97 28.53 19.27
CA HIS A 666 2.49 28.54 17.90
C HIS A 666 3.91 27.91 17.79
N GLY A 667 4.30 27.08 18.75
CA GLY A 667 5.60 26.40 18.76
C GLY A 667 5.82 25.55 17.51
N ARG A 668 6.83 25.91 16.70
CA ARG A 668 7.11 25.26 15.40
C ARG A 668 7.52 23.79 15.53
N VAL A 669 8.09 23.39 16.67
CA VAL A 669 8.46 22.00 16.95
C VAL A 669 7.45 21.37 17.91
N LEU A 670 7.14 20.09 17.67
CA LEU A 670 6.23 19.34 18.53
C LEU A 670 6.89 18.76 19.78
N HIS A 671 8.23 18.71 19.87
CA HIS A 671 9.05 18.14 20.95
C HIS A 671 10.43 18.83 21.01
N VAL A 672 11.19 18.60 22.09
CA VAL A 672 12.64 18.87 22.07
C VAL A 672 13.26 18.05 20.94
N SER A 673 13.95 18.72 20.00
CA SER A 673 14.66 18.06 18.92
C SER A 673 16.15 17.98 19.28
N PRO A 674 16.78 16.78 19.30
CA PRO A 674 18.23 16.66 19.48
C PRO A 674 19.05 17.38 18.40
N LEU A 675 18.45 17.73 17.25
CA LEU A 675 19.10 18.59 16.27
C LEU A 675 19.35 20.00 16.84
N LEU A 676 18.43 20.51 17.67
CA LEU A 676 18.61 21.74 18.46
C LEU A 676 19.49 21.51 19.71
N GLN A 677 20.28 20.43 19.73
CA GLN A 677 21.40 20.23 20.66
C GLN A 677 22.77 20.20 19.94
N ILE A 678 22.80 20.40 18.61
CA ILE A 678 24.02 20.51 17.81
C ILE A 678 24.44 22.00 17.69
N PRO A 679 25.65 22.40 18.10
CA PRO A 679 26.12 23.78 18.01
C PRO A 679 26.03 24.35 16.57
N GLY A 680 25.32 25.47 16.44
CA GLY A 680 25.02 26.15 15.16
C GLY A 680 23.68 25.77 14.53
N VAL A 681 22.98 24.74 15.02
CA VAL A 681 21.67 24.31 14.52
C VAL A 681 20.56 24.97 15.35
N SER A 682 19.92 25.99 14.80
CA SER A 682 18.80 26.72 15.40
C SER A 682 17.51 26.51 14.60
N LEU A 683 16.37 27.02 15.06
CA LEU A 683 15.14 27.00 14.25
C LEU A 683 15.29 27.81 12.96
N SER A 684 16.24 28.74 12.91
CA SER A 684 16.57 29.47 11.69
C SER A 684 17.32 28.61 10.66
N SER A 685 18.01 27.53 11.06
CA SER A 685 18.79 26.69 10.14
C SER A 685 17.94 25.64 9.40
N TRP A 686 16.66 25.52 9.75
CA TRP A 686 15.74 24.58 9.11
C TRP A 686 15.25 25.16 7.79
N CYS A 687 15.55 24.48 6.69
CA CYS A 687 15.19 24.92 5.35
C CYS A 687 13.81 24.39 4.92
N ILE A 688 13.16 25.09 4.00
CA ILE A 688 11.88 24.66 3.42
C ILE A 688 12.16 23.63 2.31
N ASP A 689 11.61 22.43 2.46
CA ASP A 689 11.83 21.31 1.53
C ASP A 689 11.10 21.48 0.19
N LEU A 690 11.89 21.65 -0.88
CA LEU A 690 11.43 21.76 -2.26
C LEU A 690 10.64 20.51 -2.72
N LEU A 691 10.94 19.32 -2.21
CA LEU A 691 10.25 18.09 -2.59
C LEU A 691 8.78 18.16 -2.15
N HIS A 692 8.52 18.46 -0.87
CA HIS A 692 7.17 18.57 -0.36
C HIS A 692 6.46 19.88 -0.70
N THR A 693 7.15 21.03 -0.85
CA THR A 693 6.47 22.32 -1.11
C THR A 693 6.31 22.67 -2.58
N TRP A 694 7.26 22.34 -3.44
CA TRP A 694 7.17 22.62 -4.88
C TRP A 694 6.51 21.46 -5.63
N HIS A 695 7.19 20.31 -5.65
CA HIS A 695 6.80 19.15 -6.44
C HIS A 695 5.46 18.57 -5.98
N TYR A 696 5.32 18.18 -4.71
CA TYR A 696 4.04 17.76 -4.12
C TYR A 696 3.12 18.93 -3.74
N GLY A 697 3.37 20.13 -4.26
CA GLY A 697 2.59 21.34 -3.99
C GLY A 697 2.03 21.92 -5.30
N PRO A 698 2.23 23.22 -5.56
CA PRO A 698 1.62 23.89 -6.72
C PRO A 698 1.91 23.22 -8.07
N MET A 699 3.11 22.65 -8.29
CA MET A 699 3.45 22.01 -9.55
C MET A 699 2.60 20.75 -9.80
N SER A 700 2.43 19.87 -8.81
CA SER A 700 1.57 18.68 -8.92
C SER A 700 0.10 19.02 -9.20
N THR A 701 -0.44 20.08 -8.60
CA THR A 701 -1.82 20.55 -8.88
C THR A 701 -1.94 21.23 -10.26
N TYR A 702 -0.95 22.02 -10.68
CA TYR A 702 -0.89 22.59 -12.04
C TYR A 702 -0.90 21.47 -13.10
N LEU A 703 -0.07 20.44 -12.93
CA LEU A 703 0.02 19.32 -13.89
C LEU A 703 -1.26 18.50 -13.95
N THR A 704 -1.93 18.23 -12.82
CA THR A 704 -3.29 17.64 -12.83
C THR A 704 -4.25 18.50 -13.64
N PHE A 705 -4.27 19.81 -13.43
CA PHE A 705 -5.22 20.71 -14.07
C PHE A 705 -4.98 20.80 -15.57
N ALA A 706 -3.73 21.00 -16.00
CA ALA A 706 -3.36 21.07 -17.41
C ALA A 706 -3.62 19.76 -18.17
N LEU A 707 -3.32 18.59 -17.57
CA LEU A 707 -3.60 17.29 -18.18
C LEU A 707 -5.10 16.99 -18.27
N ARG A 708 -5.91 17.37 -17.28
CA ARG A 708 -7.38 17.31 -17.37
C ARG A 708 -7.93 18.20 -18.48
N ALA A 709 -7.41 19.43 -18.58
CA ALA A 709 -7.84 20.38 -19.60
C ALA A 709 -7.56 19.83 -21.00
N LEU A 710 -6.33 19.32 -21.24
CA LEU A 710 -5.95 18.65 -22.49
C LEU A 710 -6.86 17.45 -22.81
N LEU A 711 -7.12 16.56 -21.86
CA LEU A 711 -8.02 15.40 -22.05
C LEU A 711 -9.50 15.78 -22.28
N SER A 712 -9.90 16.99 -21.91
CA SER A 712 -11.27 17.47 -22.17
C SER A 712 -11.46 17.92 -23.63
N THR A 713 -10.37 18.29 -24.31
CA THR A 713 -10.37 18.67 -25.74
C THR A 713 -10.48 17.45 -26.66
N ASP A 714 -10.79 17.69 -27.93
CA ASP A 714 -10.89 16.65 -28.95
C ASP A 714 -9.54 16.19 -29.52
N ILE A 715 -8.42 16.80 -29.09
CA ILE A 715 -7.04 16.48 -29.53
C ILE A 715 -6.71 14.98 -29.43
N TYR A 716 -7.23 14.33 -28.39
CA TYR A 716 -6.96 12.92 -28.09
C TYR A 716 -8.18 12.00 -28.29
N LYS A 717 -9.33 12.54 -28.70
CA LYS A 717 -10.54 11.75 -28.93
C LYS A 717 -10.52 11.15 -30.34
N PRO A 718 -10.97 9.90 -30.54
CA PRO A 718 -11.12 9.35 -31.88
C PRO A 718 -12.21 10.09 -32.66
N GLY A 719 -12.08 10.20 -33.98
CA GLY A 719 -13.07 10.90 -34.83
C GLY A 719 -14.50 10.33 -34.79
N ASN A 720 -14.67 9.11 -34.28
CA ASN A 720 -15.97 8.44 -34.09
C ASN A 720 -16.48 8.55 -32.63
N SER A 721 -15.97 9.49 -31.83
CA SER A 721 -16.25 9.67 -30.39
C SER A 721 -17.75 9.75 -30.03
N ALA A 722 -18.60 10.19 -30.95
CA ALA A 722 -20.05 10.30 -30.80
C ALA A 722 -20.78 8.97 -30.52
N VAL A 723 -20.13 7.81 -30.75
CA VAL A 723 -20.70 6.47 -30.50
C VAL A 723 -20.25 5.87 -29.16
N LEU A 724 -19.16 6.39 -28.57
CA LEU A 724 -18.54 5.86 -27.36
C LEU A 724 -19.06 6.57 -26.11
N ASP A 725 -19.10 5.87 -24.97
CA ASP A 725 -19.45 6.53 -23.71
C ASP A 725 -18.34 7.50 -23.23
N LYS A 726 -18.65 8.31 -22.21
CA LYS A 726 -17.68 9.29 -21.69
C LYS A 726 -16.46 8.63 -21.04
N GLU A 727 -16.65 7.54 -20.30
CA GLU A 727 -15.55 6.83 -19.63
C GLU A 727 -14.66 6.11 -20.65
N GLU A 728 -15.22 5.60 -21.75
CA GLU A 728 -14.49 5.06 -22.90
C GLU A 728 -13.68 6.15 -23.64
N ASN A 729 -14.31 7.30 -23.94
CA ASN A 729 -13.62 8.45 -24.52
C ASN A 729 -12.48 8.96 -23.62
N ASP A 730 -12.70 9.07 -22.30
CA ASP A 730 -11.66 9.47 -21.33
C ASP A 730 -10.51 8.44 -21.26
N LYS A 731 -10.81 7.13 -21.34
CA LYS A 731 -9.79 6.05 -21.39
C LYS A 731 -8.95 6.12 -22.66
N LEU A 732 -9.57 6.25 -23.83
CA LEU A 732 -8.88 6.33 -25.11
C LEU A 732 -8.04 7.60 -25.22
N SER A 733 -8.57 8.73 -24.75
CA SER A 733 -7.84 10.00 -24.69
C SER A 733 -6.59 9.88 -23.81
N LEU A 734 -6.71 9.20 -22.65
CA LEU A 734 -5.56 8.89 -21.81
C LEU A 734 -4.57 7.91 -22.46
N MET A 735 -5.02 6.96 -23.28
CA MET A 735 -4.13 6.05 -24.03
C MET A 735 -3.31 6.81 -25.09
N ALA A 736 -3.94 7.74 -25.83
CA ALA A 736 -3.23 8.58 -26.80
C ALA A 736 -2.21 9.52 -26.10
N LEU A 737 -2.62 10.18 -25.02
CA LEU A 737 -1.74 10.99 -24.17
C LEU A 737 -0.56 10.18 -23.60
N LYS A 738 -0.79 8.92 -23.20
CA LYS A 738 0.28 8.00 -22.77
C LYS A 738 1.27 7.70 -23.88
N ALA A 739 0.80 7.40 -25.09
CA ALA A 739 1.67 7.11 -26.23
C ALA A 739 2.58 8.30 -26.53
N GLU A 740 2.04 9.53 -26.51
CA GLU A 740 2.84 10.76 -26.69
C GLU A 740 3.85 10.97 -25.55
N LEU A 741 3.46 10.74 -24.29
CA LEU A 741 4.35 10.81 -23.13
C LEU A 741 5.51 9.79 -23.21
N TRP A 742 5.23 8.57 -23.68
CA TRP A 742 6.25 7.53 -23.87
C TRP A 742 7.19 7.85 -25.04
N MET A 743 6.67 8.47 -26.11
CA MET A 743 7.48 9.00 -27.20
C MET A 743 8.37 10.17 -26.75
N PHE A 744 7.85 11.07 -25.92
CA PHE A 744 8.64 12.12 -25.28
C PHE A 744 9.78 11.54 -24.43
N TYR A 745 9.52 10.54 -23.58
CA TYR A 745 10.58 9.89 -22.80
C TYR A 745 11.59 9.14 -23.69
N LYS A 746 11.14 8.43 -24.75
CA LYS A 746 12.02 7.79 -25.74
C LYS A 746 12.96 8.81 -26.40
N HIS A 747 12.42 9.94 -26.84
CA HIS A 747 13.19 11.03 -27.44
C HIS A 747 14.18 11.65 -26.43
N ARG A 748 13.73 11.98 -25.22
CA ARG A 748 14.58 12.55 -24.15
C ARG A 748 15.74 11.64 -23.78
N ARG A 749 15.55 10.31 -23.72
CA ARG A 749 16.65 9.34 -23.48
C ARG A 749 17.67 9.28 -24.62
N ALA A 750 17.25 9.58 -25.85
CA ALA A 750 18.12 9.58 -27.02
C ALA A 750 18.90 10.91 -27.19
N THR A 751 18.30 12.05 -26.87
CA THR A 751 18.89 13.38 -27.06
C THR A 751 19.60 13.94 -25.83
N ASP A 752 19.19 13.58 -24.61
CA ASP A 752 19.75 14.10 -23.36
C ASP A 752 20.48 12.99 -22.58
N LYS A 753 21.81 13.08 -22.58
CA LYS A 753 22.73 12.13 -21.94
C LYS A 753 22.73 12.20 -20.41
N GLU A 754 22.24 13.29 -19.80
CA GLU A 754 22.00 13.34 -18.35
C GLU A 754 20.62 12.78 -18.01
N TRP A 755 19.59 13.06 -18.81
CA TRP A 755 18.28 12.42 -18.67
C TRP A 755 18.36 10.90 -18.77
N SER A 756 19.15 10.37 -19.71
CA SER A 756 19.41 8.93 -19.84
C SER A 756 20.08 8.29 -18.61
N LYS A 757 20.62 9.10 -17.67
CA LYS A 757 21.22 8.65 -16.40
C LYS A 757 20.37 8.94 -15.15
N LYS A 758 19.63 10.05 -15.14
CA LYS A 758 18.96 10.61 -13.95
C LYS A 758 17.47 10.93 -14.14
N GLY A 759 16.96 10.76 -15.36
CA GLY A 759 15.57 11.03 -15.71
C GLY A 759 14.58 10.17 -14.93
N SER A 760 13.38 10.71 -14.70
CA SER A 760 12.33 10.03 -13.95
C SER A 760 11.03 10.04 -14.74
N GLU A 761 10.41 8.87 -14.86
CA GLU A 761 9.34 8.61 -15.82
C GLU A 761 8.06 8.16 -15.12
N VAL A 762 6.91 8.69 -15.56
CA VAL A 762 5.59 8.31 -15.04
C VAL A 762 5.18 6.96 -15.66
N TRP A 763 5.62 5.88 -15.02
CA TRP A 763 5.38 4.48 -15.46
C TRP A 763 3.92 4.12 -15.70
N ASN A 764 2.98 4.71 -14.95
CA ASN A 764 1.56 4.48 -15.14
C ASN A 764 0.71 5.70 -14.73
N LEU A 765 0.46 6.60 -15.69
CA LEU A 765 -0.57 7.64 -15.55
C LEU A 765 -1.96 6.98 -15.55
N THR A 766 -2.89 7.43 -14.71
CA THR A 766 -4.26 6.85 -14.62
C THR A 766 -5.31 7.94 -14.47
N LEU A 767 -6.54 7.67 -14.92
CA LEU A 767 -7.68 8.58 -14.67
C LEU A 767 -7.87 8.83 -13.17
N THR A 768 -7.64 7.84 -12.31
CA THR A 768 -7.70 7.99 -10.84
C THR A 768 -6.64 8.97 -10.30
N MET A 769 -5.41 8.93 -10.82
CA MET A 769 -4.35 9.90 -10.45
C MET A 769 -4.66 11.32 -10.93
N LEU A 770 -5.44 11.46 -12.01
CA LEU A 770 -5.91 12.75 -12.51
C LEU A 770 -7.19 13.22 -11.79
N ALA A 771 -8.04 12.31 -11.30
CA ALA A 771 -9.33 12.61 -10.65
C ALA A 771 -9.21 13.29 -9.28
N GLU A 772 -8.06 13.18 -8.61
CA GLU A 772 -7.77 13.90 -7.36
C GLU A 772 -7.33 15.36 -7.60
N LYS A 773 -7.23 16.18 -6.54
CA LYS A 773 -6.86 17.61 -6.63
C LYS A 773 -5.36 17.87 -6.87
N ALA A 774 -4.54 16.83 -6.86
CA ALA A 774 -3.09 16.89 -7.05
C ALA A 774 -2.59 15.53 -7.56
N LEU A 775 -1.61 15.57 -8.46
CA LEU A 775 -1.08 14.39 -9.13
C LEU A 775 -0.24 13.53 -8.17
N LYS A 776 -0.64 12.27 -7.99
CA LYS A 776 0.03 11.25 -7.15
C LYS A 776 1.26 10.58 -7.82
N CYS A 777 2.01 11.31 -8.63
CA CYS A 777 3.33 10.88 -9.08
C CYS A 777 4.37 11.05 -7.96
N LYS A 778 5.55 10.41 -8.07
CA LYS A 778 6.71 10.74 -7.23
C LYS A 778 7.27 12.11 -7.61
N ALA A 779 7.88 12.85 -6.69
CA ALA A 779 8.30 14.22 -6.94
C ALA A 779 9.27 14.39 -8.13
N ALA A 780 10.20 13.44 -8.35
CA ALA A 780 11.07 13.44 -9.52
C ALA A 780 10.31 13.19 -10.84
N GLU A 781 9.31 12.31 -10.83
CA GLU A 781 8.41 12.06 -11.98
C GLU A 781 7.55 13.30 -12.28
N THR A 782 7.13 14.04 -11.24
CA THR A 782 6.40 15.30 -11.37
C THR A 782 7.23 16.38 -12.07
N HIS A 783 8.52 16.55 -11.71
CA HIS A 783 9.44 17.44 -12.43
C HIS A 783 9.65 16.99 -13.88
N GLY A 784 9.84 15.68 -14.10
CA GLY A 784 9.95 15.10 -15.45
C GLY A 784 8.72 15.33 -16.35
N LEU A 785 7.53 15.40 -15.75
CA LEU A 785 6.26 15.63 -16.45
C LEU A 785 6.01 17.11 -16.78
N LEU A 786 6.66 18.06 -16.09
CA LEU A 786 6.52 19.49 -16.38
C LEU A 786 6.91 19.81 -17.83
N ARG A 787 8.09 19.36 -18.26
CA ARG A 787 8.59 19.61 -19.61
C ARG A 787 7.68 19.02 -20.69
N PHE A 788 7.12 17.84 -20.44
CA PHE A 788 6.14 17.22 -21.33
C PHE A 788 4.90 18.12 -21.48
N VAL A 789 4.26 18.51 -20.36
CA VAL A 789 3.03 19.31 -20.39
C VAL A 789 3.23 20.66 -21.09
N VAL A 790 4.37 21.33 -20.88
CA VAL A 790 4.68 22.58 -21.60
C VAL A 790 4.84 22.34 -23.09
N MET A 791 5.59 21.31 -23.50
CA MET A 791 5.78 20.97 -24.92
C MET A 791 4.46 20.56 -25.59
N THR A 792 3.58 19.82 -24.92
CA THR A 792 2.24 19.48 -25.42
C THR A 792 1.36 20.71 -25.60
N LEU A 793 1.34 21.63 -24.62
CA LEU A 793 0.57 22.87 -24.70
C LEU A 793 1.07 23.82 -25.81
N GLU A 794 2.37 23.82 -26.11
CA GLU A 794 2.92 24.56 -27.26
C GLU A 794 2.63 23.86 -28.59
N LYS A 795 2.82 22.53 -28.68
CA LYS A 795 2.58 21.73 -29.89
C LYS A 795 1.16 21.87 -30.41
N TYR A 796 0.17 21.84 -29.52
CA TYR A 796 -1.24 21.95 -29.90
C TYR A 796 -1.79 23.37 -29.80
N LYS A 797 -0.94 24.39 -29.59
CA LYS A 797 -1.35 25.79 -29.37
C LYS A 797 -2.37 26.29 -30.38
N THR A 798 -2.16 26.07 -31.69
CA THR A 798 -3.07 26.53 -32.75
C THR A 798 -4.46 25.87 -32.70
N VAL A 799 -4.54 24.62 -32.24
CA VAL A 799 -5.82 23.91 -32.03
C VAL A 799 -6.51 24.41 -30.75
N LEU A 800 -5.72 24.71 -29.72
CA LEU A 800 -6.20 25.26 -28.45
C LEU A 800 -6.65 26.72 -28.57
N GLU A 801 -6.06 27.50 -29.47
CA GLU A 801 -6.46 28.88 -29.79
C GLU A 801 -7.87 28.94 -30.42
N GLY A 802 -8.31 27.89 -31.12
CA GLY A 802 -9.67 27.74 -31.64
C GLY A 802 -10.70 27.21 -30.62
N ASN A 803 -10.30 26.91 -29.38
CA ASN A 803 -11.21 26.41 -28.35
C ASN A 803 -11.85 27.57 -27.55
N GLU A 804 -13.07 27.39 -27.04
CA GLU A 804 -13.73 28.33 -26.13
C GLU A 804 -12.86 28.70 -24.91
N ASN A 805 -12.01 27.76 -24.46
CA ASN A 805 -11.12 27.93 -23.33
C ASN A 805 -9.69 28.34 -23.75
N SER A 806 -9.49 28.87 -24.96
CA SER A 806 -8.19 29.28 -25.50
C SER A 806 -7.35 30.14 -24.54
N HIS A 807 -7.97 31.13 -23.89
CA HIS A 807 -7.32 31.98 -22.90
C HIS A 807 -6.83 31.18 -21.67
N MET A 808 -7.58 30.17 -21.22
CA MET A 808 -7.15 29.28 -20.14
C MET A 808 -5.92 28.44 -20.58
N PHE A 809 -5.92 27.92 -21.81
CA PHE A 809 -4.79 27.13 -22.31
C PHE A 809 -3.51 27.97 -22.46
N ASP A 810 -3.59 29.20 -22.97
CA ASP A 810 -2.43 30.10 -23.03
C ASP A 810 -1.95 30.54 -21.64
N LEU A 811 -2.86 30.79 -20.68
CA LEU A 811 -2.49 31.02 -19.27
C LEU A 811 -1.76 29.81 -18.66
N LEU A 812 -2.25 28.58 -18.89
CA LEU A 812 -1.62 27.35 -18.42
C LEU A 812 -0.24 27.17 -19.05
N ARG A 813 -0.11 27.33 -20.37
CA ARG A 813 1.15 27.25 -21.12
C ARG A 813 2.17 28.25 -20.56
N ARG A 814 1.78 29.53 -20.41
CA ARG A 814 2.64 30.58 -19.82
C ARG A 814 2.98 30.31 -18.36
N ALA A 815 2.10 29.67 -17.59
CA ALA A 815 2.40 29.23 -16.22
C ALA A 815 3.48 28.15 -16.22
N GLY A 816 3.31 27.10 -17.04
CA GLY A 816 4.29 26.04 -17.21
C GLY A 816 5.68 26.57 -17.57
N CYS A 817 5.79 27.48 -18.55
CA CYS A 817 7.06 28.13 -18.89
C CYS A 817 7.67 28.96 -17.73
N ALA A 818 6.84 29.52 -16.85
CA ALA A 818 7.31 30.22 -15.65
C ALA A 818 7.80 29.25 -14.56
N ALA A 819 7.20 28.05 -14.45
CA ALA A 819 7.68 26.97 -13.59
C ALA A 819 9.00 26.36 -14.11
N GLU A 820 9.14 26.18 -15.42
CA GLU A 820 10.40 25.74 -16.02
C GLU A 820 11.53 26.74 -15.78
N ALA A 821 11.25 28.04 -15.95
CA ALA A 821 12.22 29.10 -15.66
C ALA A 821 12.60 29.18 -14.17
N PHE A 822 11.70 28.80 -13.25
CA PHE A 822 11.99 28.68 -11.82
C PHE A 822 12.96 27.52 -11.54
N ASP A 823 12.71 26.34 -12.13
CA ASP A 823 13.61 25.19 -12.03
C ASP A 823 14.97 25.45 -12.72
N GLN A 824 14.97 26.16 -13.85
CA GLN A 824 16.19 26.56 -14.57
C GLN A 824 17.11 27.44 -13.70
N ILE A 825 16.57 28.46 -13.02
CA ILE A 825 17.36 29.31 -12.12
C ILE A 825 17.99 28.48 -10.98
N MET A 826 17.27 27.50 -10.41
CA MET A 826 17.83 26.56 -9.44
C MET A 826 18.83 25.54 -10.02
N ASN A 827 18.92 25.43 -11.35
CA ASN A 827 19.84 24.52 -12.03
C ASN A 827 21.13 25.19 -12.51
N GLU A 828 21.08 26.48 -12.83
CA GLU A 828 22.22 27.27 -13.30
C GLU A 828 23.12 27.76 -12.15
N HIS A 829 22.57 27.91 -10.94
CA HIS A 829 23.27 28.52 -9.81
C HIS A 829 23.83 27.50 -8.80
N SER A 830 24.97 27.84 -8.21
CA SER A 830 25.70 27.02 -7.21
C SER A 830 24.96 26.91 -5.87
N ARG A 831 25.62 26.37 -4.82
CA ARG A 831 25.11 26.47 -3.43
C ARG A 831 24.88 27.92 -3.01
N VAL A 832 25.74 28.86 -3.40
CA VAL A 832 25.54 30.30 -3.18
C VAL A 832 24.59 30.84 -4.25
N PHE A 833 23.54 31.56 -3.82
CA PHE A 833 22.55 32.17 -4.69
C PHE A 833 22.78 33.69 -4.76
N PRO A 834 23.10 34.26 -5.94
CA PRO A 834 23.15 35.70 -6.15
C PRO A 834 21.82 36.41 -5.86
N GLN A 835 21.86 37.71 -5.56
CA GLN A 835 20.66 38.49 -5.21
C GLN A 835 19.69 38.60 -6.40
N ASP A 836 20.22 38.85 -7.60
CA ASP A 836 19.50 38.84 -8.86
C ASP A 836 18.89 37.46 -9.17
N ALA A 837 19.58 36.36 -8.83
CA ALA A 837 19.02 35.02 -8.92
C ALA A 837 17.86 34.79 -7.92
N CYS A 838 17.94 35.33 -6.69
CA CYS A 838 16.82 35.31 -5.74
C CYS A 838 15.61 36.09 -6.27
N ASP A 839 15.83 37.30 -6.79
CA ASP A 839 14.75 38.17 -7.28
C ASP A 839 14.13 37.64 -8.57
N ALA A 840 14.93 37.02 -9.45
CA ALA A 840 14.45 36.28 -10.60
C ALA A 840 13.62 35.05 -10.17
N LEU A 841 14.10 34.25 -9.21
CA LEU A 841 13.40 33.08 -8.68
C LEU A 841 12.03 33.47 -8.09
N HIS A 842 12.00 34.53 -7.28
CA HIS A 842 10.77 35.09 -6.70
C HIS A 842 9.81 35.60 -7.79
N THR A 843 10.32 36.33 -8.80
CA THR A 843 9.54 36.83 -9.93
C THR A 843 8.95 35.70 -10.79
N ARG A 844 9.71 34.63 -11.09
CA ARG A 844 9.20 33.46 -11.83
C ARG A 844 8.11 32.74 -11.05
N TYR A 845 8.31 32.54 -9.75
CA TYR A 845 7.32 31.88 -8.89
C TYR A 845 6.02 32.70 -8.75
N HIS A 846 6.13 34.00 -8.51
CA HIS A 846 4.99 34.91 -8.45
C HIS A 846 4.18 34.89 -9.76
N ARG A 847 4.88 34.98 -10.91
CA ARG A 847 4.25 34.89 -12.25
C ARG A 847 3.54 33.56 -12.47
N PHE A 848 4.17 32.43 -12.07
CA PHE A 848 3.54 31.11 -12.14
C PHE A 848 2.24 31.06 -11.33
N ILE A 849 2.24 31.51 -10.07
CA ILE A 849 1.04 31.51 -9.22
C ILE A 849 -0.07 32.44 -9.74
N GLN A 850 0.28 33.64 -10.23
CA GLN A 850 -0.70 34.55 -10.85
C GLN A 850 -1.37 33.92 -12.08
N LEU A 851 -0.59 33.29 -12.96
CA LEU A 851 -1.12 32.65 -14.17
C LEU A 851 -1.96 31.41 -13.84
N CYS A 852 -1.52 30.57 -12.90
CA CYS A 852 -2.30 29.46 -12.35
C CYS A 852 -3.65 29.93 -11.76
N SER A 853 -3.63 30.97 -10.93
CA SER A 853 -4.85 31.53 -10.32
C SER A 853 -5.84 32.05 -11.38
N ARG A 854 -5.33 32.75 -12.41
CA ARG A 854 -6.14 33.21 -13.55
C ARG A 854 -6.68 32.07 -14.42
N ALA A 855 -6.00 30.94 -14.48
CA ALA A 855 -6.46 29.74 -15.17
C ALA A 855 -7.39 28.84 -14.32
N GLY A 856 -7.79 29.28 -13.11
CA GLY A 856 -8.65 28.50 -12.22
C GLY A 856 -7.96 27.36 -11.47
N VAL A 857 -6.63 27.28 -11.50
CA VAL A 857 -5.85 26.25 -10.78
C VAL A 857 -5.94 26.50 -9.26
N PRO A 858 -6.42 25.55 -8.44
CA PRO A 858 -6.64 25.78 -7.01
C PRO A 858 -5.35 26.10 -6.24
N PHE A 859 -5.34 27.21 -5.49
CA PHE A 859 -4.23 27.54 -4.62
C PHE A 859 -4.15 26.61 -3.40
N LEU A 860 -2.94 26.14 -3.07
CA LEU A 860 -2.66 25.31 -1.90
C LEU A 860 -1.86 26.09 -0.85
N PRO A 861 -2.01 25.82 0.46
CA PRO A 861 -1.17 26.44 1.50
C PRO A 861 0.33 26.25 1.29
N LYS A 862 0.75 25.16 0.62
CA LYS A 862 2.13 24.93 0.18
C LYS A 862 2.66 26.03 -0.74
N GLY A 863 1.79 26.68 -1.51
CA GLY A 863 2.15 27.79 -2.39
C GLY A 863 2.58 29.05 -1.64
N HIS A 864 2.15 29.23 -0.37
CA HIS A 864 2.68 30.29 0.48
C HIS A 864 4.09 29.96 1.00
N LEU A 865 4.36 28.69 1.34
CA LEU A 865 5.70 28.25 1.75
C LEU A 865 6.75 28.44 0.65
N MET A 866 6.36 28.37 -0.62
CA MET A 866 7.25 28.64 -1.74
C MET A 866 7.71 30.11 -1.85
N TYR A 867 6.88 31.09 -1.45
CA TYR A 867 7.31 32.49 -1.33
C TYR A 867 8.37 32.65 -0.21
N HIS A 868 8.21 31.93 0.90
CA HIS A 868 9.23 31.89 1.94
C HIS A 868 10.51 31.17 1.48
N LEU A 869 10.41 30.10 0.69
CA LEU A 869 11.56 29.40 0.11
C LEU A 869 12.35 30.32 -0.83
N ALA A 870 11.68 31.04 -1.72
CA ALA A 870 12.32 31.98 -2.62
C ALA A 870 12.98 33.16 -1.89
N SER A 871 12.31 33.77 -0.90
CA SER A 871 12.89 34.87 -0.11
C SER A 871 14.00 34.41 0.85
N GLN A 872 13.98 33.16 1.33
CA GLN A 872 15.04 32.59 2.16
C GLN A 872 16.25 32.06 1.36
N ALA A 873 16.13 31.87 0.04
CA ALA A 873 17.25 31.39 -0.81
C ALA A 873 18.50 32.27 -0.71
N ARG A 874 18.34 33.59 -0.47
CA ARG A 874 19.46 34.52 -0.20
C ARG A 874 20.30 34.12 1.02
N VAL A 875 19.66 33.55 2.05
CA VAL A 875 20.29 33.21 3.34
C VAL A 875 20.57 31.70 3.47
N LYS A 876 19.85 30.86 2.72
CA LYS A 876 19.97 29.39 2.75
C LYS A 876 20.68 28.81 1.53
N GLY A 877 21.00 29.64 0.55
CA GLY A 877 21.53 29.18 -0.72
C GLY A 877 20.47 28.53 -1.61
N ASN A 878 20.93 27.89 -2.68
CA ASN A 878 20.08 27.20 -3.64
C ASN A 878 19.26 26.06 -2.97
N PRO A 879 17.92 26.07 -3.06
CA PRO A 879 17.07 25.01 -2.54
C PRO A 879 17.45 23.59 -3.02
N ARG A 880 17.84 23.45 -4.29
CA ARG A 880 18.28 22.18 -4.89
C ARG A 880 19.49 21.57 -4.17
N MET A 881 20.29 22.38 -3.47
CA MET A 881 21.54 21.97 -2.81
C MET A 881 21.35 21.57 -1.33
N TYR A 882 20.13 21.58 -0.81
CA TYR A 882 19.81 21.06 0.53
C TYR A 882 18.57 20.16 0.59
N SER A 883 17.77 20.03 -0.48
CA SER A 883 16.68 19.04 -0.59
C SER A 883 17.04 17.96 -1.62
N THR A 884 17.39 16.74 -1.17
CA THR A 884 17.68 15.63 -2.09
C THR A 884 16.61 14.53 -2.03
N TYR A 885 16.39 13.84 -3.16
CA TYR A 885 15.54 12.65 -3.19
C TYR A 885 16.15 11.47 -2.42
N VAL A 886 17.46 11.51 -2.16
CA VAL A 886 18.19 10.49 -1.39
C VAL A 886 17.80 10.57 0.08
N ASP A 887 17.76 11.78 0.65
CA ASP A 887 17.32 12.01 2.04
C ASP A 887 15.91 11.48 2.29
N GLU A 888 14.98 11.67 1.35
CA GLU A 888 13.62 11.15 1.48
C GLU A 888 13.56 9.61 1.40
N SER A 889 14.49 8.98 0.67
CA SER A 889 14.62 7.52 0.69
C SER A 889 15.10 7.00 2.04
N TYR A 890 16.06 7.70 2.68
CA TYR A 890 16.52 7.41 4.03
C TYR A 890 15.44 7.69 5.08
N ASN A 891 14.71 8.81 4.98
CA ASN A 891 13.53 9.09 5.81
C ASN A 891 12.50 7.95 5.71
N GLY A 892 12.24 7.46 4.50
CA GLY A 892 11.36 6.32 4.25
C GLY A 892 11.85 5.02 4.90
N ALA A 893 13.15 4.75 4.87
CA ALA A 893 13.78 3.59 5.50
C ALA A 893 13.75 3.70 7.04
N ILE A 894 14.22 4.81 7.60
CA ILE A 894 14.18 5.13 9.03
C ILE A 894 12.74 5.05 9.54
N ALA A 895 11.77 5.63 8.84
CA ALA A 895 10.36 5.54 9.21
C ALA A 895 9.82 4.10 9.20
N LYS A 896 10.33 3.18 8.36
CA LYS A 896 9.99 1.75 8.44
C LYS A 896 10.62 1.11 9.68
N VAL A 897 11.91 1.34 9.92
CA VAL A 897 12.62 0.85 11.13
C VAL A 897 11.91 1.32 12.39
N CYS A 898 11.68 2.61 12.54
CA CYS A 898 11.01 3.25 13.68
C CYS A 898 9.56 2.81 13.91
N ARG A 899 8.84 2.34 12.86
CA ARG A 899 7.51 1.73 12.98
C ARG A 899 7.55 0.26 13.44
N SER A 900 8.66 -0.43 13.21
CA SER A 900 8.86 -1.84 13.61
C SER A 900 9.30 -2.04 15.07
N VAL A 901 9.54 -0.95 15.82
CA VAL A 901 10.13 -1.00 17.16
C VAL A 901 9.12 -0.61 18.25
N HIS A 902 9.09 -1.39 19.33
CA HIS A 902 8.23 -1.11 20.48
C HIS A 902 8.71 0.12 21.26
N ARG A 903 7.79 1.02 21.63
CA ARG A 903 8.08 2.33 22.22
C ARG A 903 9.02 2.30 23.43
N ARG A 904 8.90 1.30 24.31
CA ARG A 904 9.73 1.16 25.53
C ARG A 904 11.24 1.02 25.23
N HIS A 905 11.61 0.56 24.05
CA HIS A 905 13.01 0.36 23.65
C HIS A 905 13.36 1.12 22.36
N TRP A 906 12.61 2.19 22.06
CA TRP A 906 12.59 2.79 20.73
C TRP A 906 13.96 3.25 20.24
N ALA A 907 14.67 4.08 21.01
CA ALA A 907 16.00 4.56 20.62
C ALA A 907 16.99 3.38 20.42
N MET A 908 17.16 2.51 21.43
CA MET A 908 18.12 1.40 21.39
C MET A 908 17.86 0.40 20.26
N ALA A 909 16.60 0.05 19.99
CA ALA A 909 16.25 -0.92 18.96
C ALA A 909 16.01 -0.31 17.57
N VAL A 910 15.95 1.03 17.45
CA VAL A 910 16.20 1.72 16.17
C VAL A 910 17.70 1.73 15.89
N TYR A 911 18.53 2.15 16.86
CA TYR A 911 19.99 2.23 16.70
C TYR A 911 20.60 0.89 16.32
N ARG A 912 20.32 -0.19 17.07
CA ARG A 912 20.77 -1.55 16.73
C ARG A 912 20.33 -2.01 15.34
N LYS A 913 19.13 -1.62 14.88
CA LYS A 913 18.65 -1.97 13.53
C LYS A 913 19.33 -1.17 12.43
N LEU A 914 19.78 0.06 12.70
CA LEU A 914 20.60 0.84 11.77
C LEU A 914 22.01 0.24 11.68
N GLN A 915 22.65 -0.06 12.82
CA GLN A 915 23.96 -0.75 12.85
C GLN A 915 23.93 -2.11 12.12
N MET A 916 22.84 -2.88 12.24
CA MET A 916 22.68 -4.12 11.48
C MET A 916 22.50 -3.90 9.97
N LEU A 917 21.84 -2.81 9.55
CA LEU A 917 21.71 -2.48 8.12
C LEU A 917 23.02 -1.97 7.53
N GLU A 918 23.80 -1.24 8.32
CA GLU A 918 25.14 -0.77 7.98
C GLU A 918 26.13 -1.93 7.84
N ALA A 919 26.19 -2.84 8.83
CA ALA A 919 27.01 -4.05 8.78
C ALA A 919 26.65 -5.00 7.63
N LEU A 920 25.35 -5.09 7.26
CA LEU A 920 24.90 -5.86 6.09
C LEU A 920 25.24 -5.18 4.77
N ALA A 921 25.29 -3.84 4.73
CA ALA A 921 25.69 -3.10 3.53
C ALA A 921 27.20 -3.22 3.28
N THR A 922 28.03 -3.20 4.33
CA THR A 922 29.47 -3.47 4.23
C THR A 922 29.75 -4.93 3.85
N SER A 923 29.09 -5.91 4.49
CA SER A 923 29.32 -7.33 4.15
C SER A 923 28.87 -7.70 2.74
N SER A 924 28.03 -6.90 2.09
CA SER A 924 27.64 -7.07 0.68
C SER A 924 28.53 -6.32 -0.33
N ALA A 925 29.70 -5.83 0.12
CA ALA A 925 30.72 -5.22 -0.73
C ALA A 925 32.03 -6.05 -0.79
N ASP A 926 32.16 -7.06 0.09
CA ASP A 926 33.32 -7.97 0.17
C ASP A 926 33.06 -9.35 -0.50
N ASP A 927 31.82 -9.62 -0.94
CA ASP A 927 31.35 -10.80 -1.72
C ASP A 927 31.01 -10.42 -3.18
#